data_AF-A0A146FYV3-F1
#
_entry.id   AF-A0A146FYV3-F1
#
_cell.length_a   1.000
_cell.length_b   1.000
_cell.length_c   1.000
_cell.angle_alpha   90.00
_cell.angle_beta   90.00
_cell.angle_gamma   90.00
#
_symmetry.space_group_name_H-M   'P 1'
#
loop_
_entity.id
_entity.type
_entity.pdbx_description
1 polymer ?
#
loop_
_entity_poly.entity_id
_entity_poly.type
_entity_poly.pdbx_seq_one_letter_code
_entity_poly.pdbx_strand_id
1 'polypeptide(L)'
;MFISESDPDEGLSTSVARGAESRVSDKAPYFDTTVEVGSIEQHPAPDAGLKAPLQTGYELQDLGPICDEDSENASAVTERLLGEEGPFPWKNQLGSSIANTVTHPLFPPLPSYGPPSLITSVQHLIIRCVSFVLSLVFLGTVILGAIIQTASASVLQIRRKIGGPSPRTTRLFHEEERSRQVERNKASRRWSYRREKEVDEEALDECLPLEGGKDPVVCDVAYYARRVGLDVETFKVQTEDGFILTLWHVYNPQEHTPLPPKARRPRGPHVFTGQTNPEASRRAPAKYPVLLMHGLLQSAGAFCANDDDSLAFFLCKSGYDVWLGNNRCGMVPEHTTLFQSDPRMWAWNIQQMGVLDLPALVSRVLFETGFEKLGLVGHSQGTAETFIALAKDQRPELGERISVFCALAPAVYAGPLVERVYFRFMRIIPPLVFRAFFGIHAFIPFMMTVHRRLHPRIYGTLGYYVFSFLFGWSDARWDRGLRDRMFQFAPVYVSAETMRWWLGGECFAHQKCILATSEVTQAEAAEDQRVARGHGEVLRSDTAWYGPQMPPVALWIAGSDGLVDGRRLLHRLENGREPHVQLAHAKVIEEYEHLDVLWAMDAIDQVGQEVRQVLWETMPQEARTRCRMPRGVWTAR
;
A
#
# COMPACT_ATOMS: atom_id res chain seq x y z
N MET A 1 3.86 72.66 -16.62
CA MET A 1 5.10 72.91 -17.40
C MET A 1 5.48 71.55 -17.99
N PHE A 2 5.18 71.36 -19.29
CA PHE A 2 5.53 70.24 -20.23
C PHE A 2 5.06 68.80 -19.84
N ILE A 3 4.14 68.07 -20.52
CA ILE A 3 3.88 67.71 -21.96
C ILE A 3 5.09 66.94 -22.56
N SER A 4 5.04 65.76 -23.21
CA SER A 4 4.16 65.14 -24.24
C SER A 4 4.20 63.58 -24.14
N GLU A 5 3.19 62.75 -24.47
CA GLU A 5 2.72 62.27 -25.80
C GLU A 5 3.85 61.64 -26.67
N SER A 6 3.71 60.50 -27.39
CA SER A 6 2.55 59.87 -28.07
C SER A 6 2.90 58.46 -28.62
N ASP A 7 1.87 57.63 -28.85
CA ASP A 7 1.83 56.51 -29.82
C ASP A 7 1.96 56.99 -31.28
N PRO A 8 2.11 56.06 -32.24
CA PRO A 8 1.29 56.16 -33.45
C PRO A 8 0.64 54.83 -33.87
N ASP A 9 -0.63 54.95 -34.26
CA ASP A 9 -1.42 54.01 -35.07
C ASP A 9 -1.58 54.60 -36.49
N GLU A 10 -1.69 53.72 -37.49
CA GLU A 10 -2.35 53.80 -38.82
C GLU A 10 -1.55 52.91 -39.81
N GLY A 11 -2.10 52.02 -40.64
CA GLY A 11 -3.46 51.74 -41.11
C GLY A 11 -3.35 51.14 -42.53
N LEU A 12 -4.32 50.30 -42.93
CA LEU A 12 -4.73 49.87 -44.31
C LEU A 12 -4.85 48.36 -44.59
N SER A 13 -6.07 47.86 -44.39
CA SER A 13 -7.00 47.29 -45.38
C SER A 13 -6.57 46.21 -46.41
N THR A 14 -7.20 45.03 -46.25
CA THR A 14 -7.88 44.15 -47.25
C THR A 14 -7.14 43.58 -48.47
N SER A 15 -7.06 42.24 -48.55
CA SER A 15 -7.65 41.47 -49.68
C SER A 15 -7.78 39.97 -49.39
N VAL A 16 -8.93 39.42 -49.78
CA VAL A 16 -9.33 38.00 -49.75
C VAL A 16 -8.74 37.25 -50.95
N ALA A 17 -8.23 36.02 -50.78
CA ALA A 17 -8.52 34.84 -51.64
C ALA A 17 -7.71 33.58 -51.28
N ARG A 18 -8.46 32.54 -50.86
CA ARG A 18 -8.39 31.11 -51.22
C ARG A 18 -7.06 30.45 -51.64
N GLY A 19 -6.67 29.45 -50.83
CA GLY A 19 -6.64 28.04 -51.28
C GLY A 19 -5.27 27.39 -51.50
N ALA A 20 -4.95 26.37 -50.69
CA ALA A 20 -4.63 25.01 -51.16
C ALA A 20 -4.25 24.11 -49.95
N GLU A 21 -5.07 23.09 -49.71
CA GLU A 21 -4.69 21.91 -48.93
C GLU A 21 -3.60 21.13 -49.68
N SER A 22 -2.65 20.56 -48.95
CA SER A 22 -1.94 19.36 -49.41
C SER A 22 -1.58 18.44 -48.24
N ARG A 23 -2.06 17.21 -48.41
CA ARG A 23 -1.97 16.01 -47.56
C ARG A 23 -0.55 15.44 -47.41
N VAL A 24 -0.33 14.87 -46.21
CA VAL A 24 0.17 13.50 -45.88
C VAL A 24 1.58 13.06 -46.32
N SER A 25 2.37 12.58 -45.34
CA SER A 25 3.05 11.26 -45.29
C SER A 25 3.80 11.13 -43.95
N ASP A 26 3.32 10.36 -42.96
CA ASP A 26 3.44 8.90 -42.69
C ASP A 26 4.58 8.53 -41.73
N LYS A 27 4.19 7.88 -40.62
CA LYS A 27 4.83 6.78 -39.84
C LYS A 27 4.19 6.74 -38.44
N ALA A 28 3.83 5.62 -37.82
CA ALA A 28 3.73 4.19 -38.17
C ALA A 28 2.84 3.54 -37.06
N PRO A 29 2.37 2.27 -37.19
CA PRO A 29 1.10 1.83 -36.63
C PRO A 29 1.13 1.53 -35.13
N TYR A 30 0.03 1.89 -34.48
CA TYR A 30 -0.40 1.44 -33.16
C TYR A 30 -0.59 -0.08 -33.19
N PHE A 31 0.12 -0.82 -32.33
CA PHE A 31 -0.21 -2.21 -32.04
C PHE A 31 -1.33 -2.22 -31.01
N ASP A 32 -2.54 -2.44 -31.51
CA ASP A 32 -3.73 -2.74 -30.73
C ASP A 32 -3.70 -4.24 -30.39
N THR A 33 -3.34 -4.57 -29.15
CA THR A 33 -3.59 -5.90 -28.58
C THR A 33 -4.57 -5.75 -27.43
N THR A 34 -5.77 -5.28 -27.77
CA THR A 34 -6.96 -5.42 -26.94
C THR A 34 -7.64 -6.72 -27.36
N VAL A 35 -7.65 -7.74 -26.50
CA VAL A 35 -8.40 -8.99 -26.76
C VAL A 35 -9.84 -8.76 -26.31
N GLU A 36 -10.78 -8.79 -27.26
CA GLU A 36 -12.22 -8.78 -26.99
C GLU A 36 -12.63 -10.06 -26.22
N VAL A 37 -13.20 -9.89 -25.03
CA VAL A 37 -13.83 -10.98 -24.27
C VAL A 37 -15.33 -10.97 -24.57
N GLY A 38 -15.79 -12.08 -25.18
CA GLY A 38 -17.15 -12.26 -25.67
C GLY A 38 -18.23 -12.32 -24.58
N SER A 39 -19.45 -12.04 -25.04
CA SER A 39 -20.70 -11.82 -24.33
C SER A 39 -21.21 -12.98 -23.47
N ILE A 40 -21.93 -12.59 -22.41
CA ILE A 40 -22.61 -13.42 -21.41
C ILE A 40 -23.87 -14.07 -22.01
N GLU A 41 -24.00 -15.40 -21.89
CA GLU A 41 -25.27 -16.12 -22.03
C GLU A 41 -25.80 -16.57 -20.66
N GLN A 42 -27.07 -16.24 -20.40
CA GLN A 42 -27.84 -16.56 -19.20
C GLN A 42 -28.54 -17.91 -19.34
N HIS A 43 -28.57 -18.72 -18.27
CA HIS A 43 -29.59 -19.76 -18.10
C HIS A 43 -30.04 -19.90 -16.63
N PRO A 44 -31.29 -20.36 -16.37
CA PRO A 44 -32.08 -19.95 -15.21
C PRO A 44 -32.05 -20.93 -14.02
N ALA A 45 -32.45 -20.42 -12.85
CA ALA A 45 -32.61 -21.14 -11.58
C ALA A 45 -33.90 -21.98 -11.50
N PRO A 46 -34.00 -22.92 -10.55
CA PRO A 46 -35.28 -23.40 -10.04
C PRO A 46 -35.53 -23.03 -8.56
N ASP A 47 -36.76 -22.60 -8.31
CA ASP A 47 -37.43 -22.41 -7.01
C ASP A 47 -37.61 -23.71 -6.22
N ALA A 48 -37.60 -23.61 -4.88
CA ALA A 48 -38.63 -24.20 -4.01
C ALA A 48 -38.38 -23.81 -2.53
N GLY A 49 -39.35 -23.11 -1.93
CA GLY A 49 -39.36 -22.79 -0.50
C GLY A 49 -40.04 -23.85 0.37
N LEU A 50 -39.82 -23.78 1.68
CA LEU A 50 -40.79 -24.21 2.69
C LEU A 50 -40.52 -23.49 4.03
N LYS A 51 -41.61 -23.02 4.66
CA LYS A 51 -41.66 -22.19 5.88
C LYS A 51 -41.91 -23.02 7.15
N ALA A 52 -41.23 -22.60 8.24
CA ALA A 52 -41.70 -22.43 9.63
C ALA A 52 -42.03 -23.70 10.50
N PRO A 53 -42.11 -23.63 11.86
CA PRO A 53 -42.23 -22.43 12.71
C PRO A 53 -41.43 -22.36 14.05
N LEU A 54 -41.55 -21.17 14.64
CA LEU A 54 -41.25 -20.64 15.99
C LEU A 54 -41.34 -21.57 17.22
N GLN A 55 -40.55 -21.26 18.25
CA GLN A 55 -41.01 -21.21 19.65
C GLN A 55 -40.27 -20.14 20.50
N THR A 56 -41.09 -19.28 21.14
CA THR A 56 -40.95 -18.53 22.41
C THR A 56 -39.91 -19.07 23.41
N GLY A 57 -39.17 -18.32 24.22
CA GLY A 57 -39.38 -17.00 24.86
C GLY A 57 -39.01 -17.15 26.36
N TYR A 58 -38.36 -16.18 27.00
CA TYR A 58 -38.48 -15.85 28.44
C TYR A 58 -37.76 -14.52 28.75
N GLU A 59 -38.31 -13.81 29.71
CA GLU A 59 -38.14 -12.38 30.02
C GLU A 59 -37.83 -12.21 31.53
N LEU A 60 -37.27 -11.04 31.90
CA LEU A 60 -37.21 -10.40 33.25
C LEU A 60 -36.15 -10.96 34.24
N GLN A 61 -35.46 -10.17 35.09
CA GLN A 61 -35.69 -8.82 35.59
C GLN A 61 -34.43 -8.24 36.29
N ASP A 62 -34.46 -6.92 36.50
CA ASP A 62 -33.53 -5.98 37.16
C ASP A 62 -32.87 -6.41 38.47
N LEU A 63 -31.68 -5.85 38.75
CA LEU A 63 -31.37 -5.18 40.03
C LEU A 63 -30.28 -4.11 39.82
N GLY A 64 -30.59 -2.88 40.26
CA GLY A 64 -29.69 -1.72 40.28
C GLY A 64 -28.77 -1.65 41.52
N PRO A 65 -28.26 -0.46 41.90
CA PRO A 65 -26.82 -0.20 41.98
C PRO A 65 -26.30 0.03 43.41
N ILE A 66 -25.04 -0.32 43.70
CA ILE A 66 -24.32 0.18 44.90
C ILE A 66 -22.82 0.37 44.61
N CYS A 67 -22.32 1.52 45.08
CA CYS A 67 -20.96 2.04 45.05
C CYS A 67 -20.03 1.44 46.13
N ASP A 68 -18.74 1.49 45.79
CA ASP A 68 -17.54 1.77 46.60
C ASP A 68 -16.98 0.79 47.65
N GLU A 69 -15.66 0.65 47.49
CA GLU A 69 -14.57 0.39 48.43
C GLU A 69 -14.06 -1.04 48.72
N ASP A 70 -12.73 -1.09 48.59
CA ASP A 70 -11.72 -1.98 49.14
C ASP A 70 -11.14 -3.18 48.36
N SER A 71 -9.83 -3.02 48.17
CA SER A 71 -8.83 -3.93 47.66
C SER A 71 -8.69 -5.19 48.51
N GLU A 72 -8.06 -6.20 47.91
CA GLU A 72 -7.66 -7.49 48.50
C GLU A 72 -8.68 -8.63 48.35
N ASN A 73 -8.81 -9.15 47.11
CA ASN A 73 -8.89 -10.61 46.84
C ASN A 73 -9.00 -10.90 45.33
N ALA A 74 -7.95 -10.62 44.56
CA ALA A 74 -7.87 -10.91 43.12
C ALA A 74 -7.13 -12.23 42.80
N SER A 75 -6.98 -13.15 43.76
CA SER A 75 -6.20 -14.39 43.56
C SER A 75 -7.02 -15.69 43.65
N ALA A 76 -8.33 -15.64 43.89
CA ALA A 76 -9.14 -16.87 44.12
C ALA A 76 -10.31 -17.05 43.15
N VAL A 77 -10.51 -16.16 42.18
CA VAL A 77 -11.62 -16.24 41.20
C VAL A 77 -11.16 -16.83 39.85
N THR A 78 -9.85 -16.86 39.57
CA THR A 78 -9.30 -17.35 38.30
C THR A 78 -9.34 -18.88 38.17
N GLU A 79 -9.58 -19.61 39.26
CA GLU A 79 -9.55 -21.08 39.27
C GLU A 79 -10.92 -21.75 39.13
N ARG A 80 -12.03 -20.99 39.20
CA ARG A 80 -13.40 -21.52 39.07
C ARG A 80 -14.09 -21.27 37.72
N LEU A 81 -13.42 -20.61 36.77
CA LEU A 81 -13.94 -20.37 35.42
C LEU A 81 -13.43 -21.35 34.35
N LEU A 82 -12.63 -22.37 34.74
CA LEU A 82 -12.09 -23.40 33.83
C LEU A 82 -12.88 -24.71 33.84
N GLY A 83 -14.11 -24.72 34.35
CA GLY A 83 -14.94 -25.92 34.38
C GLY A 83 -16.37 -25.62 34.00
N GLU A 84 -16.68 -25.63 32.71
CA GLU A 84 -17.93 -26.14 32.13
C GLU A 84 -17.81 -26.14 30.60
N GLU A 85 -17.60 -27.33 30.03
CA GLU A 85 -17.54 -27.56 28.59
C GLU A 85 -18.95 -27.78 28.02
N GLY A 86 -19.31 -26.97 27.03
CA GLY A 86 -20.39 -27.24 26.07
C GLY A 86 -19.81 -27.26 24.64
N PRO A 87 -20.31 -28.09 23.71
CA PRO A 87 -19.63 -28.37 22.47
C PRO A 87 -19.88 -27.26 21.43
N PHE A 88 -18.82 -26.54 21.02
CA PHE A 88 -18.87 -25.63 19.86
C PHE A 88 -17.79 -25.99 18.83
N PRO A 89 -18.13 -26.10 17.52
CA PRO A 89 -17.31 -26.86 16.55
C PRO A 89 -16.09 -26.11 15.98
N TRP A 90 -15.89 -24.83 16.31
CA TRP A 90 -14.90 -23.99 15.63
C TRP A 90 -13.54 -23.90 16.34
N LYS A 91 -13.44 -24.28 17.63
CA LYS A 91 -12.15 -24.31 18.37
C LYS A 91 -11.20 -25.41 17.89
N ASN A 92 -11.73 -26.48 17.28
CA ASN A 92 -10.94 -27.63 16.86
C ASN A 92 -10.17 -27.43 15.55
N GLN A 93 -10.45 -26.38 14.76
CA GLN A 93 -9.70 -26.12 13.53
C GLN A 93 -8.46 -25.23 13.73
N LEU A 94 -8.48 -24.29 14.67
CA LEU A 94 -7.29 -23.49 14.98
C LEU A 94 -6.31 -24.23 15.92
N GLY A 95 -6.83 -25.13 16.77
CA GLY A 95 -6.05 -25.93 17.71
C GLY A 95 -5.37 -27.16 17.10
N SER A 96 -5.92 -27.76 16.04
CA SER A 96 -5.34 -28.98 15.44
C SER A 96 -4.28 -28.72 14.37
N SER A 97 -4.05 -27.46 13.97
CA SER A 97 -2.97 -27.08 13.05
C SER A 97 -1.63 -26.83 13.76
N ILE A 98 -1.63 -26.62 15.09
CA ILE A 98 -0.42 -26.24 15.85
C ILE A 98 0.27 -27.46 16.52
N ALA A 99 -0.34 -28.64 16.45
CA ALA A 99 0.22 -29.88 17.00
C ALA A 99 0.41 -30.95 15.92
N ASN A 100 1.27 -30.65 14.94
CA ASN A 100 2.05 -31.64 14.20
C ASN A 100 3.28 -30.90 13.64
N THR A 101 4.47 -31.33 14.04
CA THR A 101 5.79 -30.81 13.64
C THR A 101 6.07 -31.08 12.15
N VAL A 102 5.34 -30.39 11.27
CA VAL A 102 5.74 -30.13 9.89
C VAL A 102 5.86 -28.61 9.79
N THR A 103 7.09 -28.11 9.87
CA THR A 103 7.40 -26.69 9.68
C THR A 103 6.90 -26.24 8.31
N HIS A 104 6.05 -25.20 8.24
CA HIS A 104 5.64 -24.63 6.97
C HIS A 104 6.88 -24.08 6.22
N PRO A 105 7.20 -24.55 5.00
CA PRO A 105 8.49 -24.26 4.37
C PRO A 105 8.69 -22.78 4.03
N LEU A 106 7.61 -22.01 3.89
CA LEU A 106 7.66 -20.57 3.59
C LEU A 106 7.54 -19.68 4.84
N PHE A 107 7.03 -20.22 5.94
CA PHE A 107 6.74 -19.47 7.16
C PHE A 107 7.33 -20.23 8.35
N PRO A 108 8.66 -20.14 8.56
CA PRO A 108 9.28 -20.79 9.69
C PRO A 108 8.70 -20.28 11.01
N PRO A 109 8.68 -21.11 12.06
CA PRO A 109 8.09 -20.73 13.34
C PRO A 109 8.76 -19.46 13.89
N LEU A 110 7.93 -18.55 14.35
CA LEU A 110 8.37 -17.32 15.01
C LEU A 110 8.96 -17.65 16.39
N PRO A 111 9.91 -16.85 16.88
CA PRO A 111 10.43 -17.04 18.24
C PRO A 111 9.32 -16.85 19.27
N SER A 112 9.24 -17.79 20.21
CA SER A 112 8.37 -17.66 21.38
C SER A 112 9.17 -17.10 22.56
N TYR A 113 8.62 -16.10 23.23
CA TYR A 113 9.20 -15.50 24.42
C TYR A 113 8.27 -15.77 25.61
N GLY A 114 8.82 -16.38 26.65
CA GLY A 114 8.13 -16.57 27.92
C GLY A 114 7.86 -15.25 28.64
N PRO A 115 7.14 -15.28 29.79
CA PRO A 115 6.93 -14.08 30.59
C PRO A 115 8.27 -13.47 31.04
N PRO A 116 8.33 -12.13 31.20
CA PRO A 116 9.55 -11.47 31.60
C PRO A 116 10.00 -11.93 33.00
N SER A 117 11.24 -12.40 33.08
CA SER A 117 11.96 -12.63 34.34
C SER A 117 13.16 -11.69 34.39
N LEU A 118 13.79 -11.50 35.55
CA LEU A 118 14.99 -10.65 35.65
C LEU A 118 16.11 -11.14 34.73
N ILE A 119 16.33 -12.47 34.66
CA ILE A 119 17.37 -13.07 33.83
C ILE A 119 17.05 -12.85 32.35
N THR A 120 15.82 -13.15 31.90
CA THR A 120 15.46 -12.97 30.49
C THR A 120 15.45 -11.50 30.09
N SER A 121 15.08 -10.60 31.00
CA SER A 121 15.13 -9.15 30.76
C SER A 121 16.56 -8.64 30.57
N VAL A 122 17.50 -9.10 31.40
CA VAL A 122 18.93 -8.78 31.24
C VAL A 122 19.47 -9.36 29.93
N GLN A 123 19.15 -10.62 29.61
CA GLN A 123 19.54 -11.24 28.34
C GLN A 123 19.02 -10.46 27.13
N HIS A 124 17.74 -10.09 27.13
CA HIS A 124 17.14 -9.28 26.07
C HIS A 124 17.79 -7.90 25.97
N LEU A 125 18.13 -7.27 27.11
CA LEU A 125 18.83 -6.00 27.11
C LEU A 125 20.23 -6.11 26.50
N ILE A 126 20.99 -7.16 26.83
CA ILE A 126 22.31 -7.43 26.24
C ILE A 126 22.18 -7.61 24.72
N ILE A 127 21.23 -8.44 24.27
CA ILE A 127 20.98 -8.65 22.83
C ILE A 127 20.65 -7.32 22.14
N ARG A 128 19.79 -6.49 22.75
CA ARG A 128 19.44 -5.17 22.20
C ARG A 128 20.64 -4.23 22.09
N CYS A 129 21.52 -4.21 23.10
CA CYS A 129 22.73 -3.38 23.06
C CYS A 129 23.70 -3.85 21.96
N VAL A 130 23.93 -5.16 21.87
CA VAL A 130 24.80 -5.75 20.83
C VAL A 130 24.23 -5.50 19.44
N SER A 131 22.95 -5.80 19.23
CA SER A 131 22.30 -5.58 17.94
C SER A 131 22.23 -4.11 17.56
N PHE A 132 22.05 -3.21 18.53
CA PHE A 132 22.09 -1.77 18.27
C PHE A 132 23.45 -1.34 17.68
N VAL A 133 24.56 -1.78 18.27
CA VAL A 133 25.90 -1.44 17.77
C VAL A 133 26.15 -2.06 16.40
N LEU A 134 25.83 -3.35 16.22
CA LEU A 134 26.07 -4.06 14.96
C LEU A 134 25.21 -3.49 13.82
N SER A 135 23.92 -3.27 14.07
CA SER A 135 23.02 -2.66 13.08
C SER A 135 23.40 -1.22 12.74
N LEU A 136 23.96 -0.46 13.69
CA LEU A 136 24.46 0.89 13.44
C LEU A 136 25.69 0.87 12.52
N VAL A 137 26.63 -0.05 12.73
CA VAL A 137 27.80 -0.24 11.85
C VAL A 137 27.34 -0.65 10.45
N PHE A 138 26.37 -1.56 10.35
CA PHE A 138 25.76 -1.97 9.09
C PHE A 138 25.13 -0.76 8.35
N LEU A 139 24.28 0.01 9.03
CA LEU A 139 23.64 1.19 8.45
C LEU A 139 24.67 2.24 8.01
N GLY A 140 25.69 2.49 8.84
CA GLY A 140 26.78 3.41 8.50
C GLY A 140 27.57 2.97 7.26
N THR A 141 27.78 1.67 7.09
CA THR A 141 28.45 1.10 5.90
C THR A 141 27.61 1.30 4.65
N VAL A 142 26.30 1.06 4.72
CA VAL A 142 25.38 1.29 3.59
C VAL A 142 25.34 2.77 3.21
N ILE A 143 25.22 3.67 4.18
CA ILE A 143 25.22 5.12 3.94
C ILE A 143 26.54 5.56 3.31
N LEU A 144 27.68 5.09 3.83
CA LEU A 144 28.99 5.40 3.29
C LEU A 144 29.14 4.91 1.85
N GLY A 145 28.71 3.68 1.56
CA GLY A 145 28.67 3.12 0.21
C GLY A 145 27.86 3.97 -0.76
N ALA A 146 26.67 4.41 -0.32
CA ALA A 146 25.80 5.28 -1.12
C ALA A 146 26.45 6.65 -1.42
N ILE A 147 27.11 7.26 -0.43
CA ILE A 147 27.80 8.54 -0.60
C ILE A 147 28.98 8.38 -1.56
N ILE A 148 29.80 7.33 -1.42
CA ILE A 148 30.94 7.06 -2.30
C ILE A 148 30.48 6.83 -3.75
N GLN A 149 29.45 6.01 -3.96
CA GLN A 149 28.88 5.78 -5.29
C GLN A 149 28.39 7.09 -5.93
N THR A 150 27.66 7.90 -5.17
CA THR A 150 27.15 9.18 -5.67
C THR A 150 28.28 10.18 -5.99
N ALA A 151 29.29 10.26 -5.13
CA ALA A 151 30.44 11.13 -5.34
C ALA A 151 31.25 10.72 -6.58
N SER A 152 31.53 9.42 -6.74
CA SER A 152 32.24 8.89 -7.91
C SER A 152 31.50 9.14 -9.22
N ALA A 153 30.18 8.94 -9.25
CA ALA A 153 29.34 9.25 -10.41
C ALA A 153 29.39 10.75 -10.74
N SER A 154 29.33 11.61 -9.73
CA SER A 154 29.42 13.07 -9.89
C SER A 154 30.77 13.51 -10.46
N VAL A 155 31.88 12.95 -9.96
CA VAL A 155 33.23 13.22 -10.47
C VAL A 155 33.36 12.78 -11.93
N LEU A 156 32.83 11.61 -12.29
CA LEU A 156 32.84 11.12 -13.67
C LEU A 156 32.05 12.03 -14.61
N GLN A 157 30.88 12.51 -14.18
CA GLN A 157 30.08 13.48 -14.93
C GLN A 157 30.80 14.81 -15.12
N ILE A 158 31.45 15.34 -14.07
CA ILE A 158 32.25 16.58 -14.15
C ILE A 158 33.42 16.39 -15.11
N ARG A 159 34.17 15.28 -15.02
CA ARG A 159 35.27 14.96 -15.95
C ARG A 159 34.78 14.89 -17.40
N ARG A 160 33.61 14.28 -17.65
CA ARG A 160 32.97 14.25 -18.99
C ARG A 160 32.58 15.65 -19.49
N LYS A 161 32.11 16.53 -18.60
CA LYS A 161 31.79 17.94 -18.95
C LYS A 161 33.03 18.79 -19.24
N ILE A 162 34.15 18.51 -18.58
CA ILE A 162 35.43 19.19 -18.82
C ILE A 162 36.10 18.71 -20.13
N GLY A 163 35.83 17.47 -20.56
CA GLY A 163 36.46 16.82 -21.72
C GLY A 163 35.80 17.05 -23.09
N GLY A 164 34.80 17.92 -23.21
CA GLY A 164 34.11 18.22 -24.49
C GLY A 164 32.61 18.50 -24.32
N PRO A 165 31.91 18.95 -25.38
CA PRO A 165 30.49 19.27 -25.30
C PRO A 165 29.71 18.00 -24.98
N SER A 166 29.23 17.90 -23.73
CA SER A 166 28.33 16.83 -23.32
C SER A 166 27.09 16.88 -24.19
N PRO A 167 26.58 15.75 -24.72
CA PRO A 167 25.20 15.73 -25.22
C PRO A 167 24.33 16.22 -24.06
N ARG A 168 23.57 17.30 -24.30
CA ARG A 168 22.50 17.71 -23.39
C ARG A 168 21.48 16.57 -23.44
N THR A 169 21.68 15.53 -22.63
CA THR A 169 20.63 14.57 -22.33
C THR A 169 19.60 15.35 -21.52
N THR A 170 18.68 15.99 -22.24
CA THR A 170 17.50 16.61 -21.67
C THR A 170 16.75 15.50 -20.96
N ARG A 171 16.63 15.62 -19.63
CA ARG A 171 15.85 14.70 -18.84
C ARG A 171 14.41 14.66 -19.38
N LEU A 172 13.82 13.47 -19.39
CA LEU A 172 12.54 13.17 -20.05
C LEU A 172 11.43 14.19 -19.69
N PHE A 173 11.27 14.51 -18.40
CA PHE A 173 10.25 15.48 -17.91
C PHE A 173 10.80 16.87 -17.58
N HIS A 174 11.96 17.27 -18.10
CA HIS A 174 12.60 18.53 -17.69
C HIS A 174 11.73 19.77 -17.95
N GLU A 175 10.99 19.81 -19.07
CA GLU A 175 10.09 20.92 -19.38
C GLU A 175 8.86 20.94 -18.47
N GLU A 176 8.27 19.77 -18.23
CA GLU A 176 7.13 19.62 -17.36
C GLU A 176 7.46 19.96 -15.90
N GLU A 177 8.61 19.54 -15.39
CA GLU A 177 9.08 19.92 -14.04
C GLU A 177 9.22 21.43 -13.89
N ARG A 178 9.71 22.11 -14.93
CA ARG A 178 9.79 23.58 -14.93
C ARG A 178 8.40 24.20 -14.91
N SER A 179 7.45 23.66 -15.68
CA SER A 179 6.05 24.10 -15.67
C SER A 179 5.44 23.96 -14.28
N ARG A 180 5.50 22.75 -13.69
CA ARG A 180 4.97 22.46 -12.34
C ARG A 180 5.63 23.32 -11.27
N GLN A 181 6.92 23.61 -11.39
CA GLN A 181 7.61 24.53 -10.47
C GLN A 181 7.08 25.97 -10.57
N VAL A 182 6.78 26.46 -11.78
CA VAL A 182 6.15 27.77 -12.00
C VAL A 182 4.75 27.80 -11.42
N GLU A 183 3.96 26.74 -11.60
CA GLU A 183 2.62 26.60 -11.04
C GLU A 183 2.63 26.61 -9.51
N ARG A 184 3.52 25.85 -8.87
CA ARG A 184 3.72 25.88 -7.42
C ARG A 184 4.06 27.28 -6.91
N ASN A 185 4.93 28.01 -7.62
CA ASN A 185 5.29 29.38 -7.27
C ASN A 185 4.10 30.33 -7.41
N LYS A 186 3.28 30.19 -8.46
CA LYS A 186 2.04 30.96 -8.66
C LYS A 186 1.03 30.64 -7.55
N ALA A 187 0.81 29.37 -7.23
CA ALA A 187 -0.08 28.92 -6.17
C ALA A 187 0.34 29.48 -4.79
N SER A 188 1.64 29.48 -4.50
CA SER A 188 2.19 30.06 -3.26
C SER A 188 1.94 31.57 -3.16
N ARG A 189 2.06 32.31 -4.27
CA ARG A 189 1.73 33.74 -4.34
C ARG A 189 0.23 34.00 -4.18
N ARG A 190 -0.62 33.23 -4.88
CA ARG A 190 -2.09 33.30 -4.75
C ARG A 190 -2.54 33.06 -3.31
N TRP A 191 -1.96 32.06 -2.64
CA TRP A 191 -2.22 31.78 -1.23
C TRP A 191 -1.88 32.97 -0.32
N SER A 192 -0.70 33.57 -0.53
CA SER A 192 -0.26 34.73 0.26
C SER A 192 -1.23 35.92 0.09
N TYR A 193 -1.65 36.18 -1.16
CA TYR A 193 -2.64 37.21 -1.48
C TYR A 193 -4.01 36.94 -0.85
N ARG A 194 -4.52 35.70 -0.91
CA ARG A 194 -5.78 35.29 -0.28
C ARG A 194 -5.78 35.58 1.22
N ARG A 195 -4.67 35.28 1.90
CA ARG A 195 -4.52 35.50 3.34
C ARG A 195 -4.46 36.98 3.73
N GLU A 196 -3.98 37.83 2.83
CA GLU A 196 -3.87 39.28 3.09
C GLU A 196 -5.16 40.06 2.82
N LYS A 197 -6.03 39.59 1.91
CA LYS A 197 -7.17 40.37 1.42
C LYS A 197 -8.56 39.82 1.73
N GLU A 198 -8.70 38.73 2.50
CA GLU A 198 -10.00 38.07 2.79
C GLU A 198 -10.91 38.01 1.56
N VAL A 199 -10.36 37.59 0.41
CA VAL A 199 -11.13 37.51 -0.83
C VAL A 199 -11.93 36.22 -0.83
N ASP A 200 -13.26 36.34 -0.77
CA ASP A 200 -14.19 35.27 -1.10
C ASP A 200 -14.20 35.09 -2.64
N GLU A 201 -13.41 34.13 -3.14
CA GLU A 201 -13.60 33.61 -4.49
C GLU A 201 -14.65 32.49 -4.42
N GLU A 202 -15.88 32.79 -4.87
CA GLU A 202 -16.89 31.76 -5.15
C GLU A 202 -16.49 30.96 -6.39
N ALA A 203 -15.67 29.92 -6.20
CA ALA A 203 -15.45 28.89 -7.20
C ALA A 203 -16.29 27.66 -6.83
N LEU A 204 -17.52 27.60 -7.34
CA LEU A 204 -18.56 26.62 -6.99
C LEU A 204 -18.29 25.14 -7.42
N ASP A 205 -17.06 24.76 -7.81
CA ASP A 205 -16.79 23.37 -8.23
C ASP A 205 -15.33 22.89 -8.06
N GLU A 206 -14.45 23.65 -7.38
CA GLU A 206 -13.05 23.28 -7.16
C GLU A 206 -12.75 23.03 -5.67
N CYS A 207 -12.06 21.92 -5.36
CA CYS A 207 -11.49 21.66 -4.02
C CYS A 207 -10.41 22.70 -3.73
N LEU A 208 -10.81 23.88 -3.23
CA LEU A 208 -9.90 24.97 -2.93
C LEU A 208 -8.89 24.54 -1.86
N PRO A 209 -7.58 24.84 -2.03
CA PRO A 209 -6.58 24.56 -1.02
C PRO A 209 -6.96 25.15 0.34
N LEU A 210 -6.83 24.34 1.39
CA LEU A 210 -6.98 24.72 2.80
C LEU A 210 -5.65 25.08 3.45
N GLU A 211 -4.55 24.74 2.79
CA GLU A 211 -3.19 25.05 3.23
C GLU A 211 -2.35 25.46 2.02
N GLY A 212 -1.35 26.32 2.22
CA GLY A 212 -0.56 26.84 1.12
C GLY A 212 0.63 27.69 1.56
N GLY A 213 1.22 28.41 0.61
CA GLY A 213 2.41 29.23 0.87
C GLY A 213 3.71 28.43 0.75
N LYS A 214 4.67 28.69 1.65
CA LYS A 214 5.95 27.95 1.69
C LYS A 214 5.65 26.49 2.01
N ASP A 215 6.40 25.60 1.38
CA ASP A 215 6.16 24.16 1.44
C ASP A 215 7.21 23.45 2.31
N PRO A 216 7.03 23.41 3.65
CA PRO A 216 7.88 22.60 4.50
C PRO A 216 7.73 21.12 4.17
N VAL A 217 8.86 20.43 4.11
CA VAL A 217 8.88 18.97 3.97
C VAL A 217 8.60 18.39 5.36
N VAL A 218 7.39 17.85 5.56
CA VAL A 218 6.91 17.30 6.84
C VAL A 218 6.41 15.87 6.67
N CYS A 219 6.36 15.10 7.76
CA CYS A 219 5.76 13.77 7.79
C CYS A 219 4.31 13.85 8.30
N ASP A 220 3.45 14.53 7.54
CA ASP A 220 2.03 14.71 7.86
C ASP A 220 1.20 14.62 6.56
N VAL A 221 0.38 13.58 6.45
CA VAL A 221 -0.50 13.39 5.28
C VAL A 221 -1.63 14.42 5.25
N ALA A 222 -2.16 14.81 6.42
CA ALA A 222 -3.24 15.79 6.49
C ALA A 222 -2.78 17.16 5.99
N TYR A 223 -1.52 17.54 6.28
CA TYR A 223 -0.88 18.73 5.69
C TYR A 223 -0.92 18.68 4.16
N TYR A 224 -0.44 17.61 3.53
CA TYR A 224 -0.43 17.52 2.07
C TYR A 224 -1.84 17.44 1.47
N ALA A 225 -2.78 16.76 2.14
CA ALA A 225 -4.19 16.73 1.73
C ALA A 225 -4.79 18.15 1.72
N ARG A 226 -4.54 18.94 2.76
CA ARG A 226 -5.03 20.34 2.84
C ARG A 226 -4.48 21.23 1.74
N ARG A 227 -3.26 20.97 1.25
CA ARG A 227 -2.71 21.74 0.12
C ARG A 227 -3.46 21.51 -1.19
N VAL A 228 -4.14 20.38 -1.32
CA VAL A 228 -4.98 20.05 -2.47
C VAL A 228 -6.48 20.22 -2.18
N GLY A 229 -6.84 20.84 -1.06
CA GLY A 229 -8.24 21.09 -0.69
C GLY A 229 -8.99 19.88 -0.12
N LEU A 230 -8.25 18.85 0.29
CA LEU A 230 -8.77 17.69 1.03
C LEU A 230 -8.35 17.78 2.50
N ASP A 231 -8.78 16.86 3.34
CA ASP A 231 -8.24 16.69 4.69
C ASP A 231 -8.27 15.22 5.09
N VAL A 232 -7.67 14.88 6.24
CA VAL A 232 -7.55 13.50 6.71
C VAL A 232 -7.98 13.35 8.16
N GLU A 233 -8.83 12.35 8.41
CA GLU A 233 -9.12 11.88 9.76
C GLU A 233 -8.49 10.50 10.00
N THR A 234 -8.24 10.19 11.28
CA THR A 234 -7.54 8.97 11.69
C THR A 234 -8.39 8.10 12.61
N PHE A 235 -8.43 6.82 12.29
CA PHE A 235 -9.08 5.75 13.04
C PHE A 235 -8.06 4.80 13.66
N LYS A 236 -8.40 4.28 14.84
CA LYS A 236 -7.64 3.23 15.51
C LYS A 236 -8.33 1.88 15.31
N VAL A 237 -7.59 0.88 14.85
CA VAL A 237 -8.12 -0.44 14.51
C VAL A 237 -7.39 -1.50 15.33
N GLN A 238 -8.12 -2.29 16.12
CA GLN A 238 -7.53 -3.37 16.90
C GLN A 238 -7.53 -4.66 16.09
N THR A 239 -6.39 -5.33 16.03
CA THR A 239 -6.25 -6.68 15.46
C THR A 239 -6.62 -7.75 16.48
N GLU A 240 -6.83 -8.98 16.00
CA GLU A 240 -7.14 -10.14 16.84
C GLU A 240 -6.04 -10.44 17.87
N ASP A 241 -4.77 -10.16 17.53
CA ASP A 241 -3.62 -10.30 18.43
C ASP A 241 -3.32 -9.06 19.29
N GLY A 242 -4.10 -7.98 19.16
CA GLY A 242 -4.06 -6.82 20.07
C GLY A 242 -3.19 -5.65 19.61
N PHE A 243 -2.64 -5.65 18.40
CA PHE A 243 -2.03 -4.45 17.82
C PHE A 243 -3.10 -3.39 17.55
N ILE A 244 -2.70 -2.12 17.70
CA ILE A 244 -3.54 -0.99 17.32
C ILE A 244 -2.96 -0.33 16.08
N LEU A 245 -3.64 -0.54 14.95
CA LEU A 245 -3.29 0.01 13.65
C LEU A 245 -3.87 1.41 13.48
N THR A 246 -3.22 2.18 12.60
CA THR A 246 -3.66 3.53 12.23
C THR A 246 -4.24 3.47 10.81
N LEU A 247 -5.53 3.78 10.68
CA LEU A 247 -6.25 3.84 9.42
C LEU A 247 -6.58 5.30 9.12
N TRP A 248 -6.18 5.81 7.96
CA TRP A 248 -6.49 7.17 7.54
C TRP A 248 -7.67 7.18 6.58
N HIS A 249 -8.52 8.20 6.67
CA HIS A 249 -9.62 8.44 5.75
C HIS A 249 -9.43 9.83 5.14
N VAL A 250 -9.27 9.88 3.82
CA VAL A 250 -9.07 11.11 3.06
C VAL A 250 -10.44 11.60 2.57
N TYR A 251 -10.79 12.83 2.91
CA TYR A 251 -12.11 13.37 2.63
C TYR A 251 -12.07 14.78 2.06
N ASN A 252 -13.13 15.16 1.36
CA ASN A 252 -13.38 16.56 0.98
C ASN A 252 -14.17 17.23 2.12
N PRO A 253 -13.64 18.27 2.78
CA PRO A 253 -14.30 18.97 3.89
C PRO A 253 -15.62 19.67 3.52
N GLN A 254 -15.86 19.91 2.23
CA GLN A 254 -17.14 20.44 1.75
C GLN A 254 -18.25 19.37 1.70
N GLU A 255 -17.88 18.09 1.64
CA GLU A 255 -18.81 16.97 1.45
C GLU A 255 -18.90 16.05 2.68
N HIS A 256 -17.89 16.07 3.56
CA HIS A 256 -17.80 15.18 4.72
C HIS A 256 -17.36 15.92 5.97
N THR A 257 -18.01 15.60 7.08
CA THR A 257 -17.62 16.06 8.43
C THR A 257 -16.95 14.90 9.18
N PRO A 258 -15.74 15.10 9.72
CA PRO A 258 -15.02 14.04 10.41
C PRO A 258 -15.77 13.57 11.66
N LEU A 259 -15.64 12.28 11.97
CA LEU A 259 -16.31 11.68 13.12
C LEU A 259 -15.72 12.20 14.45
N PRO A 260 -16.50 12.22 15.55
CA PRO A 260 -15.96 12.59 16.85
C PRO A 260 -14.87 11.58 17.30
N PRO A 261 -13.85 12.00 18.06
CA PRO A 261 -12.73 11.13 18.46
C PRO A 261 -13.16 9.84 19.17
N LYS A 262 -14.29 9.85 19.88
CA LYS A 262 -14.83 8.67 20.57
C LYS A 262 -15.27 7.56 19.60
N ALA A 263 -15.80 7.93 18.43
CA ALA A 263 -16.21 6.99 17.37
C ALA A 263 -15.01 6.40 16.61
N ARG A 264 -13.86 7.09 16.66
CA ARG A 264 -12.60 6.71 15.97
C ARG A 264 -11.69 5.80 16.80
N ARG A 265 -12.12 5.40 17.99
CA ARG A 265 -11.40 4.46 18.88
C ARG A 265 -11.48 3.01 18.37
N PRO A 266 -10.62 2.11 18.86
CA PRO A 266 -10.73 0.69 18.54
C PRO A 266 -12.10 0.12 18.91
N ARG A 267 -12.62 -0.77 18.07
CA ARG A 267 -13.92 -1.46 18.27
C ARG A 267 -13.80 -2.89 18.79
N GLY A 268 -12.61 -3.26 19.28
CA GLY A 268 -12.29 -4.63 19.69
C GLY A 268 -11.67 -5.45 18.55
N PRO A 269 -11.34 -6.72 18.84
CA PRO A 269 -10.57 -7.59 17.94
C PRO A 269 -11.40 -8.26 16.84
N HIS A 270 -12.72 -8.29 16.94
CA HIS A 270 -13.56 -9.08 16.05
C HIS A 270 -13.75 -8.43 14.68
N VAL A 271 -13.48 -9.19 13.63
CA VAL A 271 -13.66 -8.78 12.23
C VAL A 271 -14.96 -9.34 11.64
N PHE A 272 -15.53 -8.63 10.67
CA PHE A 272 -16.70 -9.04 9.88
C PHE A 272 -17.94 -9.44 10.70
N THR A 273 -18.21 -8.70 11.78
CA THR A 273 -19.35 -8.95 12.70
C THR A 273 -20.74 -8.74 12.09
N GLY A 274 -20.85 -8.32 10.83
CA GLY A 274 -22.10 -7.97 10.17
C GLY A 274 -22.73 -6.65 10.64
N GLN A 275 -22.15 -5.99 11.64
CA GLN A 275 -22.59 -4.67 12.08
C GLN A 275 -22.09 -3.58 11.12
N THR A 276 -22.87 -2.51 11.00
CA THR A 276 -22.51 -1.30 10.25
C THR A 276 -22.72 -0.07 11.13
N ASN A 277 -22.04 1.02 10.80
CA ASN A 277 -22.26 2.30 11.45
C ASN A 277 -23.67 2.81 11.10
N PRO A 278 -24.56 3.07 12.08
CA PRO A 278 -25.92 3.56 11.82
C PRO A 278 -25.98 4.87 11.02
N GLU A 279 -24.92 5.68 11.06
CA GLU A 279 -24.82 6.92 10.29
C GLU A 279 -24.43 6.69 8.82
N ALA A 280 -23.87 5.53 8.47
CA ALA A 280 -23.43 5.22 7.10
C ALA A 280 -24.60 5.25 6.11
N SER A 281 -25.76 4.73 6.50
CA SER A 281 -26.97 4.68 5.67
C SER A 281 -27.57 6.06 5.35
N ARG A 282 -27.17 7.12 6.07
CA ARG A 282 -27.70 8.48 5.90
C ARG A 282 -26.90 9.32 4.91
N ARG A 283 -25.73 8.86 4.46
CA ARG A 283 -24.84 9.57 3.55
C ARG A 283 -25.12 9.18 2.10
N ALA A 284 -26.12 9.80 1.49
CA ALA A 284 -26.47 9.59 0.08
C ALA A 284 -26.34 10.89 -0.74
N PRO A 285 -25.82 10.85 -1.98
CA PRO A 285 -25.27 9.68 -2.66
C PRO A 285 -23.91 9.26 -2.05
N ALA A 286 -23.70 7.95 -1.90
CA ALA A 286 -22.49 7.43 -1.28
C ALA A 286 -21.31 7.43 -2.27
N LYS A 287 -20.09 7.40 -1.74
CA LYS A 287 -18.86 7.16 -2.50
C LYS A 287 -18.40 5.73 -2.24
N TYR A 288 -17.88 5.04 -3.24
CA TYR A 288 -17.47 3.64 -3.09
C TYR A 288 -16.14 3.54 -2.33
N PRO A 289 -16.02 2.66 -1.31
CA PRO A 289 -14.81 2.54 -0.50
C PRO A 289 -13.65 1.89 -1.25
N VAL A 290 -12.48 2.50 -1.13
CA VAL A 290 -11.21 2.02 -1.65
C VAL A 290 -10.17 2.04 -0.54
N LEU A 291 -9.57 0.89 -0.24
CA LEU A 291 -8.49 0.75 0.74
C LEU A 291 -7.14 0.65 0.02
N LEU A 292 -6.16 1.48 0.41
CA LEU A 292 -4.79 1.47 -0.12
C LEU A 292 -3.80 0.94 0.92
N MET A 293 -3.00 -0.07 0.55
CA MET A 293 -1.98 -0.71 1.39
C MET A 293 -0.56 -0.47 0.84
N HIS A 294 0.32 0.08 1.67
CA HIS A 294 1.66 0.53 1.29
C HIS A 294 2.71 -0.59 1.23
N GLY A 295 3.91 -0.27 0.72
CA GLY A 295 5.03 -1.20 0.61
C GLY A 295 5.88 -1.35 1.88
N LEU A 296 6.93 -2.17 1.78
CA LEU A 296 7.87 -2.47 2.88
C LEU A 296 8.56 -1.19 3.36
N LEU A 297 8.68 -1.03 4.69
CA LEU A 297 9.25 0.15 5.36
C LEU A 297 8.54 1.48 5.06
N GLN A 298 7.42 1.50 4.32
CA GLN A 298 6.67 2.73 4.07
C GLN A 298 5.53 2.90 5.08
N SER A 299 4.89 4.06 5.04
CA SER A 299 3.53 4.28 5.55
C SER A 299 2.59 4.60 4.39
N ALA A 300 1.29 4.67 4.67
CA ALA A 300 0.25 5.07 3.72
C ALA A 300 0.52 6.41 3.02
N GLY A 301 1.38 7.27 3.58
CA GLY A 301 1.70 8.57 3.00
C GLY A 301 2.47 8.48 1.69
N ALA A 302 3.00 7.30 1.34
CA ALA A 302 3.58 7.03 0.03
C ALA A 302 2.60 7.31 -1.13
N PHE A 303 1.29 7.16 -0.89
CA PHE A 303 0.23 7.47 -1.87
C PHE A 303 -0.16 8.97 -1.93
N CYS A 304 0.46 9.83 -1.10
CA CYS A 304 0.03 11.21 -0.81
C CYS A 304 1.14 12.26 -0.99
N ALA A 305 2.25 11.91 -1.65
CA ALA A 305 3.46 12.75 -1.72
C ALA A 305 3.59 13.65 -2.97
N ASN A 306 2.63 13.60 -3.90
CA ASN A 306 2.70 14.18 -5.26
C ASN A 306 1.66 15.28 -5.51
N ASP A 307 1.20 15.98 -4.46
CA ASP A 307 0.12 16.96 -4.57
C ASP A 307 -1.09 16.34 -5.30
N ASP A 308 -1.71 17.00 -6.29
CA ASP A 308 -2.89 16.49 -6.99
C ASP A 308 -2.67 15.16 -7.73
N ASP A 309 -1.42 14.84 -8.08
CA ASP A 309 -1.04 13.60 -8.77
C ASP A 309 -0.79 12.43 -7.81
N SER A 310 -1.09 12.61 -6.53
CA SER A 310 -1.14 11.51 -5.58
C SER A 310 -2.34 10.61 -5.82
N LEU A 311 -2.10 9.31 -6.02
CA LEU A 311 -3.16 8.32 -6.28
C LEU A 311 -4.33 8.43 -5.28
N ALA A 312 -4.04 8.60 -3.99
CA ALA A 312 -5.07 8.76 -2.96
C ALA A 312 -5.93 10.02 -3.17
N PHE A 313 -5.30 11.16 -3.49
CA PHE A 313 -5.98 12.43 -3.69
C PHE A 313 -6.74 12.45 -5.01
N PHE A 314 -6.14 11.91 -6.08
CA PHE A 314 -6.78 11.72 -7.36
C PHE A 314 -8.05 10.86 -7.26
N LEU A 315 -8.01 9.73 -6.56
CA LEU A 315 -9.19 8.86 -6.37
C LEU A 315 -10.28 9.56 -5.53
N CYS A 316 -9.89 10.26 -4.45
CA CYS A 316 -10.84 11.01 -3.60
C CYS A 316 -11.55 12.11 -4.40
N LYS A 317 -10.80 12.91 -5.17
CA LYS A 317 -11.34 13.95 -6.07
C LYS A 317 -12.14 13.39 -7.24
N SER A 318 -11.81 12.18 -7.69
CA SER A 318 -12.60 11.45 -8.67
C SER A 318 -13.95 11.00 -8.11
N GLY A 319 -14.14 10.92 -6.79
CA GLY A 319 -15.42 10.55 -6.17
C GLY A 319 -15.45 9.20 -5.48
N TYR A 320 -14.29 8.60 -5.19
CA TYR A 320 -14.18 7.44 -4.31
C TYR A 320 -14.06 7.85 -2.84
N ASP A 321 -14.45 6.94 -1.94
CA ASP A 321 -14.23 7.05 -0.50
C ASP A 321 -12.88 6.38 -0.18
N VAL A 322 -11.85 7.17 0.14
CA VAL A 322 -10.46 6.71 0.14
C VAL A 322 -9.94 6.49 1.55
N TRP A 323 -9.55 5.25 1.82
CA TRP A 323 -9.00 4.78 3.08
C TRP A 323 -7.56 4.31 2.89
N LEU A 324 -6.66 4.69 3.79
CA LEU A 324 -5.24 4.34 3.71
C LEU A 324 -4.84 3.53 4.95
N GLY A 325 -4.55 2.25 4.74
CA GLY A 325 -4.16 1.34 5.81
C GLY A 325 -2.67 1.46 6.13
N ASN A 326 -2.35 1.38 7.42
CA ASN A 326 -0.98 1.20 7.88
C ASN A 326 -0.86 -0.13 8.62
N ASN A 327 0.17 -0.88 8.30
CA ASN A 327 0.52 -2.10 9.00
C ASN A 327 0.97 -1.83 10.45
N ARG A 328 0.98 -2.88 11.26
CA ARG A 328 1.40 -2.85 12.67
C ARG A 328 2.74 -2.13 12.89
N CYS A 329 2.87 -1.55 14.08
CA CYS A 329 3.99 -0.73 14.55
C CYS A 329 4.17 0.65 13.90
N GLY A 330 4.00 0.80 12.57
CA GLY A 330 4.03 2.10 11.89
C GLY A 330 5.11 3.09 12.39
N MET A 331 4.77 4.38 12.49
CA MET A 331 5.66 5.39 13.07
C MET A 331 5.68 5.36 14.61
N VAL A 332 4.56 4.94 15.20
CA VAL A 332 4.32 4.88 16.65
C VAL A 332 3.71 3.51 16.97
N PRO A 333 4.50 2.57 17.49
CA PRO A 333 3.99 1.25 17.81
C PRO A 333 3.05 1.26 19.01
N GLU A 334 1.89 0.62 18.85
CA GLU A 334 0.81 0.58 19.82
C GLU A 334 0.19 -0.83 19.89
N HIS A 335 -0.10 -1.30 21.10
CA HIS A 335 -0.68 -2.60 21.38
C HIS A 335 -1.47 -2.51 22.70
N THR A 336 -2.51 -3.34 22.86
CA THR A 336 -3.36 -3.37 24.06
C THR A 336 -2.62 -3.76 25.34
N THR A 337 -1.73 -4.76 25.29
CA THR A 337 -1.02 -5.31 26.46
C THR A 337 0.51 -5.27 26.38
N LEU A 338 1.10 -5.22 25.17
CA LEU A 338 2.55 -5.31 24.98
C LEU A 338 3.19 -3.92 24.83
N PHE A 339 4.37 -3.76 25.41
CA PHE A 339 5.19 -2.55 25.27
C PHE A 339 6.24 -2.71 24.18
N GLN A 340 6.75 -1.59 23.63
CA GLN A 340 7.81 -1.59 22.62
C GLN A 340 9.10 -2.28 23.07
N SER A 341 9.38 -2.30 24.37
CA SER A 341 10.52 -3.02 24.95
C SER A 341 10.32 -4.52 25.04
N ASP A 342 9.10 -5.01 24.90
CA ASP A 342 8.76 -6.44 24.96
C ASP A 342 9.07 -7.10 23.60
N PRO A 343 9.93 -8.13 23.54
CA PRO A 343 10.24 -8.81 22.29
C PRO A 343 9.02 -9.50 21.65
N ARG A 344 7.99 -9.85 22.43
CA ARG A 344 6.74 -10.43 21.90
C ARG A 344 6.03 -9.48 20.95
N MET A 345 6.16 -8.16 21.16
CA MET A 345 5.59 -7.14 20.27
C MET A 345 6.23 -7.16 18.86
N TRP A 346 7.37 -7.83 18.69
CA TRP A 346 8.11 -7.87 17.44
C TRP A 346 8.20 -9.28 16.84
N ALA A 347 7.54 -10.28 17.44
CA ALA A 347 7.53 -11.64 16.96
C ALA A 347 6.45 -11.84 15.88
N TRP A 348 6.61 -11.22 14.72
CA TRP A 348 5.67 -11.31 13.59
C TRP A 348 6.38 -11.09 12.25
N ASN A 349 5.77 -11.59 11.18
CA ASN A 349 6.20 -11.39 9.80
C ASN A 349 5.01 -11.01 8.90
N ILE A 350 5.23 -11.01 7.58
CA ILE A 350 4.21 -10.65 6.59
C ILE A 350 2.94 -11.52 6.67
N GLN A 351 3.05 -12.75 7.17
CA GLN A 351 1.90 -13.63 7.35
C GLN A 351 0.90 -13.01 8.31
N GLN A 352 1.35 -12.48 9.47
CA GLN A 352 0.46 -11.80 10.42
C GLN A 352 -0.11 -10.49 9.86
N MET A 353 0.66 -9.76 9.05
CA MET A 353 0.14 -8.58 8.34
C MET A 353 -1.03 -8.98 7.41
N GLY A 354 -0.86 -10.05 6.64
CA GLY A 354 -1.90 -10.56 5.74
C GLY A 354 -3.12 -11.12 6.49
N VAL A 355 -2.92 -11.99 7.48
CA VAL A 355 -4.04 -12.73 8.11
C VAL A 355 -4.69 -12.00 9.29
N LEU A 356 -4.06 -10.95 9.86
CA LEU A 356 -4.60 -10.21 11.01
C LEU A 356 -4.79 -8.72 10.72
N ASP A 357 -3.79 -8.04 10.15
CA ASP A 357 -3.86 -6.58 9.95
C ASP A 357 -4.86 -6.22 8.85
N LEU A 358 -4.71 -6.83 7.67
CA LEU A 358 -5.56 -6.55 6.51
C LEU A 358 -7.05 -6.83 6.77
N PRO A 359 -7.47 -7.99 7.35
CA PRO A 359 -8.87 -8.23 7.71
C PRO A 359 -9.44 -7.22 8.70
N ALA A 360 -8.63 -6.78 9.69
CA ALA A 360 -9.06 -5.78 10.65
C ALA A 360 -9.30 -4.41 9.97
N LEU A 361 -8.40 -4.02 9.06
CA LEU A 361 -8.55 -2.78 8.27
C LEU A 361 -9.77 -2.85 7.34
N VAL A 362 -9.92 -3.93 6.57
CA VAL A 362 -11.07 -4.13 5.68
C VAL A 362 -12.37 -4.12 6.48
N SER A 363 -12.44 -4.88 7.58
CA SER A 363 -13.62 -4.90 8.45
C SER A 363 -13.95 -3.53 9.04
N ARG A 364 -12.95 -2.71 9.35
CA ARG A 364 -13.17 -1.35 9.85
C ARG A 364 -13.81 -0.47 8.78
N VAL A 365 -13.29 -0.50 7.55
CA VAL A 365 -13.82 0.28 6.43
C VAL A 365 -15.25 -0.13 6.10
N LEU A 366 -15.53 -1.43 6.00
CA LEU A 366 -16.88 -1.93 5.71
C LEU A 366 -17.88 -1.55 6.82
N PHE A 367 -17.46 -1.56 8.08
CA PHE A 367 -18.30 -1.06 9.18
C PHE A 367 -18.64 0.42 9.01
N GLU A 368 -17.64 1.27 8.74
CA GLU A 368 -17.85 2.73 8.65
C GLU A 368 -18.67 3.16 7.42
N THR A 369 -18.55 2.40 6.33
CA THR A 369 -19.13 2.76 5.04
C THR A 369 -20.45 2.02 4.75
N GLY A 370 -20.70 0.90 5.42
CA GLY A 370 -21.91 0.10 5.22
C GLY A 370 -22.00 -0.57 3.86
N PHE A 371 -20.86 -0.78 3.19
CA PHE A 371 -20.75 -1.63 2.01
C PHE A 371 -20.37 -3.05 2.41
N GLU A 372 -20.73 -4.02 1.58
CA GLU A 372 -20.34 -5.42 1.79
C GLU A 372 -18.94 -5.74 1.27
N LYS A 373 -18.50 -4.99 0.25
CA LYS A 373 -17.19 -5.10 -0.39
C LYS A 373 -16.57 -3.73 -0.61
N LEU A 374 -15.24 -3.71 -0.69
CA LEU A 374 -14.45 -2.54 -1.06
C LEU A 374 -13.48 -2.87 -2.20
N GLY A 375 -13.00 -1.84 -2.90
CA GLY A 375 -11.86 -1.98 -3.81
C GLY A 375 -10.56 -1.96 -3.00
N LEU A 376 -9.64 -2.90 -3.26
CA LEU A 376 -8.35 -2.96 -2.57
C LEU A 376 -7.24 -2.61 -3.55
N VAL A 377 -6.36 -1.68 -3.18
CA VAL A 377 -5.15 -1.33 -3.93
C VAL A 377 -3.94 -1.62 -3.06
N GLY A 378 -3.02 -2.44 -3.53
CA GLY A 378 -1.78 -2.75 -2.83
C GLY A 378 -0.57 -2.28 -3.63
N HIS A 379 0.49 -1.82 -2.96
CA HIS A 379 1.79 -1.59 -3.56
C HIS A 379 2.85 -2.48 -2.92
N SER A 380 3.69 -3.15 -3.73
CA SER A 380 4.86 -3.89 -3.24
C SER A 380 4.50 -4.87 -2.11
N GLN A 381 5.03 -4.73 -0.90
CA GLN A 381 4.63 -5.58 0.25
C GLN A 381 3.13 -5.61 0.51
N GLY A 382 2.42 -4.49 0.34
CA GLY A 382 0.95 -4.44 0.46
C GLY A 382 0.26 -5.38 -0.52
N THR A 383 0.89 -5.69 -1.66
CA THR A 383 0.41 -6.75 -2.56
C THR A 383 0.73 -8.14 -2.04
N ALA A 384 1.95 -8.36 -1.53
CA ALA A 384 2.39 -9.65 -1.05
C ALA A 384 1.58 -10.13 0.16
N GLU A 385 1.34 -9.26 1.14
CA GLU A 385 0.51 -9.59 2.30
C GLU A 385 -0.94 -9.90 1.91
N THR A 386 -1.47 -9.21 0.91
CA THR A 386 -2.82 -9.47 0.35
C THR A 386 -2.86 -10.82 -0.37
N PHE A 387 -1.90 -11.12 -1.24
CA PHE A 387 -1.81 -12.40 -1.94
C PHE A 387 -1.59 -13.57 -0.99
N ILE A 388 -0.85 -13.38 0.11
CA ILE A 388 -0.72 -14.37 1.18
C ILE A 388 -2.06 -14.57 1.87
N ALA A 389 -2.74 -13.49 2.29
CA ALA A 389 -4.02 -13.57 2.98
C ALA A 389 -5.07 -14.34 2.17
N LEU A 390 -5.14 -14.11 0.86
CA LEU A 390 -6.15 -14.70 -0.03
C LEU A 390 -5.86 -16.17 -0.41
N ALA A 391 -4.69 -16.72 -0.09
CA ALA A 391 -4.36 -18.10 -0.41
C ALA A 391 -5.29 -19.09 0.33
N LYS A 392 -5.56 -20.24 -0.30
CA LYS A 392 -6.48 -21.29 0.23
C LYS A 392 -6.17 -21.69 1.67
N ASP A 393 -4.88 -21.76 2.03
CA ASP A 393 -4.40 -22.23 3.32
C ASP A 393 -4.17 -21.11 4.35
N GLN A 394 -4.63 -19.88 4.05
CA GLN A 394 -4.48 -18.71 4.92
C GLN A 394 -5.85 -18.18 5.36
N ARG A 395 -6.39 -17.17 4.67
CA ARG A 395 -7.65 -16.51 5.05
C ARG A 395 -8.52 -16.20 3.81
N PRO A 396 -8.90 -17.22 3.01
CA PRO A 396 -9.55 -17.03 1.71
C PRO A 396 -10.91 -16.32 1.80
N GLU A 397 -11.61 -16.38 2.95
CA GLU A 397 -12.89 -15.68 3.16
C GLU A 397 -12.77 -14.16 3.08
N LEU A 398 -11.56 -13.61 3.21
CA LEU A 398 -11.29 -12.19 2.98
C LEU A 398 -11.63 -11.77 1.55
N GLY A 399 -11.48 -12.66 0.57
CA GLY A 399 -11.77 -12.38 -0.84
C GLY A 399 -13.23 -12.04 -1.09
N GLU A 400 -14.15 -12.56 -0.28
CA GLU A 400 -15.59 -12.25 -0.36
C GLU A 400 -15.90 -10.79 0.01
N ARG A 401 -14.97 -10.11 0.68
CA ARG A 401 -15.09 -8.72 1.15
C ARG A 401 -14.38 -7.72 0.23
N ILE A 402 -13.78 -8.19 -0.87
CA ILE A 402 -13.05 -7.39 -1.84
C ILE A 402 -13.75 -7.50 -3.19
N SER A 403 -14.03 -6.37 -3.84
CA SER A 403 -14.63 -6.38 -5.18
C SER A 403 -13.61 -6.56 -6.29
N VAL A 404 -12.43 -5.98 -6.10
CA VAL A 404 -11.27 -6.12 -6.98
C VAL A 404 -10.01 -5.87 -6.17
N PHE A 405 -8.95 -6.58 -6.50
CA PHE A 405 -7.62 -6.33 -5.97
C PHE A 405 -6.69 -5.77 -7.06
N CYS A 406 -6.37 -4.49 -6.95
CA CYS A 406 -5.43 -3.78 -7.82
C CYS A 406 -4.01 -3.86 -7.24
N ALA A 407 -3.12 -4.63 -7.86
CA ALA A 407 -1.76 -4.84 -7.40
C ALA A 407 -0.76 -4.01 -8.23
N LEU A 408 -0.12 -3.04 -7.57
CA LEU A 408 0.91 -2.15 -8.13
C LEU A 408 2.30 -2.68 -7.76
N ALA A 409 3.15 -2.95 -8.75
CA ALA A 409 4.47 -3.56 -8.58
C ALA A 409 4.40 -4.82 -7.66
N PRO A 410 3.68 -5.89 -8.09
CA PRO A 410 3.32 -7.00 -7.22
C PRO A 410 4.55 -7.80 -6.74
N ALA A 411 4.74 -7.89 -5.42
CA ALA A 411 5.89 -8.52 -4.79
C ALA A 411 5.68 -10.03 -4.51
N VAL A 412 5.30 -10.78 -5.55
CA VAL A 412 5.04 -12.23 -5.45
C VAL A 412 6.29 -13.05 -5.76
N TYR A 413 7.00 -12.69 -6.83
CA TYR A 413 8.25 -13.32 -7.25
C TYR A 413 9.43 -12.37 -7.09
N ALA A 414 10.58 -12.90 -6.69
CA ALA A 414 11.80 -12.13 -6.55
C ALA A 414 12.41 -11.77 -7.92
N GLY A 415 12.76 -10.50 -8.11
CA GLY A 415 13.48 -10.01 -9.29
C GLY A 415 14.99 -10.25 -9.19
N PRO A 416 15.78 -9.88 -10.23
CA PRO A 416 17.21 -10.15 -10.31
C PRO A 416 18.05 -9.49 -9.19
N LEU A 417 17.51 -8.49 -8.51
CA LEU A 417 18.22 -7.69 -7.52
C LEU A 417 18.54 -8.47 -6.24
N VAL A 418 17.77 -9.52 -5.93
CA VAL A 418 18.07 -10.40 -4.78
C VAL A 418 19.39 -11.15 -4.93
N GLU A 419 19.96 -11.22 -6.15
CA GLU A 419 21.26 -11.85 -6.40
C GLU A 419 22.45 -10.88 -6.25
N ARG A 420 22.21 -9.58 -5.98
CA ARG A 420 23.28 -8.62 -5.72
C ARG A 420 24.04 -8.98 -4.44
N VAL A 421 25.33 -8.62 -4.40
CA VAL A 421 26.28 -9.07 -3.36
C VAL A 421 25.82 -8.81 -1.93
N TYR A 422 25.19 -7.66 -1.66
CA TYR A 422 24.72 -7.31 -0.32
C TYR A 422 23.45 -8.06 0.09
N PHE A 423 22.54 -8.37 -0.85
CA PHE A 423 21.39 -9.24 -0.58
C PHE A 423 21.81 -10.70 -0.41
N ARG A 424 22.75 -11.16 -1.25
CA ARG A 424 23.33 -12.49 -1.12
C ARG A 424 24.03 -12.68 0.23
N PHE A 425 24.73 -11.65 0.74
CA PHE A 425 25.31 -11.70 2.08
C PHE A 425 24.23 -11.95 3.14
N MET A 426 23.13 -11.19 3.12
CA MET A 426 22.00 -11.36 4.06
C MET A 426 21.38 -12.76 4.01
N ARG A 427 21.31 -13.36 2.81
CA ARG A 427 20.79 -14.73 2.60
C ARG A 427 21.65 -15.82 3.24
N ILE A 428 22.96 -15.60 3.40
CA ILE A 428 23.88 -16.61 3.93
C ILE A 428 23.96 -16.55 5.47
N ILE A 429 23.47 -15.48 6.10
CA ILE A 429 23.53 -15.29 7.55
C ILE A 429 22.58 -16.28 8.25
N PRO A 430 23.08 -17.14 9.17
CA PRO A 430 22.22 -18.02 9.96
C PRO A 430 21.25 -17.22 10.85
N PRO A 431 20.05 -17.75 11.19
CA PRO A 431 19.06 -17.02 11.99
C PRO A 431 19.58 -16.47 13.32
N LEU A 432 20.45 -17.23 14.00
CA LEU A 432 21.06 -16.81 15.27
C LEU A 432 21.95 -15.56 15.08
N VAL A 433 22.74 -15.54 14.00
CA VAL A 433 23.62 -14.41 13.67
C VAL A 433 22.78 -13.23 13.21
N PHE A 434 21.71 -13.46 12.46
CA PHE A 434 20.77 -12.41 12.04
C PHE A 434 20.17 -11.70 13.27
N ARG A 435 19.71 -12.46 14.27
CA ARG A 435 19.20 -11.91 15.54
C ARG A 435 20.26 -11.18 16.35
N ALA A 436 21.52 -11.64 16.32
CA ALA A 436 22.61 -10.93 16.97
C ALA A 436 22.87 -9.56 16.31
N PHE A 437 22.80 -9.47 14.97
CA PHE A 437 23.04 -8.24 14.22
C PHE A 437 21.87 -7.26 14.25
N PHE A 438 20.66 -7.75 13.96
CA PHE A 438 19.47 -6.91 13.76
C PHE A 438 18.50 -6.91 14.94
N GLY A 439 18.74 -7.79 15.91
CA GLY A 439 18.00 -7.83 17.17
C GLY A 439 16.78 -8.73 17.14
N ILE A 440 16.05 -8.70 18.25
CA ILE A 440 14.79 -9.42 18.50
C ILE A 440 13.59 -8.46 18.62
N HIS A 441 13.78 -7.20 18.19
CA HIS A 441 12.79 -6.12 18.24
C HIS A 441 12.61 -5.51 16.84
N ALA A 442 12.49 -4.19 16.75
CA ALA A 442 12.50 -3.44 15.50
C ALA A 442 13.80 -3.63 14.71
N PHE A 443 13.70 -3.75 13.40
CA PHE A 443 14.84 -3.74 12.48
C PHE A 443 15.48 -2.36 12.41
N ILE A 444 16.77 -2.27 12.76
CA ILE A 444 17.60 -1.05 12.70
C ILE A 444 16.83 0.20 13.22
N PRO A 445 16.44 0.23 14.52
CA PRO A 445 15.59 1.28 15.07
C PRO A 445 16.23 2.68 15.00
N PHE A 446 17.55 2.75 14.82
CA PHE A 446 18.27 4.01 14.65
C PHE A 446 17.83 4.79 13.41
N MET A 447 17.30 4.14 12.37
CA MET A 447 16.75 4.85 11.21
C MET A 447 15.62 5.81 11.61
N MET A 448 14.80 5.44 12.60
CA MET A 448 13.74 6.31 13.14
C MET A 448 14.31 7.51 13.91
N THR A 449 15.47 7.35 14.56
CA THR A 449 16.18 8.46 15.20
C THR A 449 16.72 9.45 14.16
N VAL A 450 17.30 8.93 13.07
CA VAL A 450 17.80 9.74 11.95
C VAL A 450 16.66 10.52 11.31
N HIS A 451 15.52 9.86 11.04
CA HIS A 451 14.31 10.49 10.49
C HIS A 451 13.80 11.65 11.36
N ARG A 452 13.69 11.47 12.68
CA ARG A 452 13.20 12.51 13.60
C ARG A 452 14.16 13.68 13.83
N ARG A 453 15.46 13.49 13.63
CA ARG A 453 16.51 14.45 14.04
C ARG A 453 17.15 15.19 12.87
N LEU A 454 17.26 14.57 11.70
CA LEU A 454 17.83 15.24 10.53
C LEU A 454 16.84 16.25 9.95
N HIS A 455 17.38 17.31 9.34
CA HIS A 455 16.55 18.23 8.57
C HIS A 455 15.86 17.47 7.42
N PRO A 456 14.54 17.62 7.21
CA PRO A 456 13.76 16.78 6.29
C PRO A 456 14.30 16.68 4.86
N ARG A 457 14.84 17.79 4.30
CA ARG A 457 15.47 17.78 2.97
C ARG A 457 16.79 17.00 2.90
N ILE A 458 17.61 17.08 3.96
CA ILE A 458 18.85 16.31 4.04
C ILE A 458 18.49 14.83 4.15
N TYR A 459 17.50 14.53 4.99
CA TYR A 459 16.97 13.18 5.13
C TYR A 459 16.44 12.62 3.81
N GLY A 460 15.60 13.37 3.09
CA GLY A 460 15.04 12.93 1.80
C GLY A 460 16.10 12.71 0.72
N THR A 461 17.10 13.59 0.64
CA THR A 461 18.23 13.42 -0.28
C THR A 461 19.09 12.21 0.08
N LEU A 462 19.37 11.99 1.37
CA LEU A 462 20.09 10.81 1.84
C LEU A 462 19.30 9.52 1.56
N GLY A 463 17.99 9.55 1.78
CA GLY A 463 17.07 8.47 1.44
C GLY A 463 17.19 8.11 -0.04
N TYR A 464 17.09 9.09 -0.94
CA TYR A 464 17.30 8.86 -2.37
C TYR A 464 18.64 8.18 -2.68
N TYR A 465 19.76 8.64 -2.10
CA TYR A 465 21.06 8.01 -2.34
C TYR A 465 21.14 6.57 -1.84
N VAL A 466 20.58 6.29 -0.66
CA VAL A 466 20.55 4.92 -0.11
C VAL A 466 19.71 4.01 -1.00
N PHE A 467 18.53 4.46 -1.45
CA PHE A 467 17.67 3.68 -2.32
C PHE A 467 18.26 3.48 -3.72
N SER A 468 18.89 4.51 -4.28
CA SER A 468 19.61 4.41 -5.55
C SER A 468 20.81 3.44 -5.46
N PHE A 469 21.53 3.45 -4.34
CA PHE A 469 22.62 2.51 -4.07
C PHE A 469 22.11 1.06 -3.92
N LEU A 470 21.10 0.84 -3.06
CA LEU A 470 20.60 -0.49 -2.74
C LEU A 470 19.82 -1.10 -3.89
N PHE A 471 19.02 -0.32 -4.60
CA PHE A 471 18.08 -0.84 -5.58
C PHE A 471 18.38 -0.45 -7.02
N GLY A 472 19.27 0.52 -7.25
CA GLY A 472 19.53 1.06 -8.58
C GLY A 472 18.43 1.99 -9.09
N TRP A 473 17.42 2.29 -8.28
CA TRP A 473 16.32 3.19 -8.65
C TRP A 473 16.82 4.61 -8.90
N SER A 474 16.19 5.27 -9.86
CA SER A 474 16.53 6.60 -10.32
C SER A 474 15.37 7.57 -10.10
N ASP A 475 15.69 8.86 -9.92
CA ASP A 475 14.66 9.90 -9.92
C ASP A 475 14.31 10.37 -11.33
N ALA A 476 14.61 9.59 -12.39
CA ALA A 476 14.47 10.05 -13.78
C ALA A 476 13.06 10.55 -14.10
N ARG A 477 12.04 9.91 -13.50
CA ARG A 477 10.61 10.16 -13.72
C ARG A 477 9.91 10.95 -12.61
N TRP A 478 10.59 11.30 -11.52
CA TRP A 478 9.97 11.92 -10.34
C TRP A 478 10.06 13.45 -10.39
N ASP A 479 9.12 14.18 -9.80
CA ASP A 479 9.32 15.63 -9.63
C ASP A 479 10.39 15.90 -8.55
N ARG A 480 11.55 16.42 -8.95
CA ARG A 480 12.65 16.70 -8.00
C ARG A 480 12.30 17.76 -6.95
N GLY A 481 11.33 18.61 -7.21
CA GLY A 481 10.81 19.58 -6.24
C GLY A 481 10.02 18.92 -5.10
N LEU A 482 9.50 17.72 -5.33
CA LEU A 482 8.70 16.95 -4.37
C LEU A 482 9.44 15.75 -3.77
N ARG A 483 10.49 15.25 -4.46
CA ARG A 483 11.25 14.04 -4.08
C ARG A 483 11.55 13.90 -2.59
N ASP A 484 12.03 14.95 -1.93
CA ASP A 484 12.42 14.84 -0.52
C ASP A 484 11.23 14.51 0.42
N ARG A 485 10.00 14.82 -0.01
CA ARG A 485 8.74 14.49 0.70
C ARG A 485 8.39 13.02 0.60
N MET A 486 8.64 12.41 -0.57
CA MET A 486 8.37 10.99 -0.82
C MET A 486 9.02 10.10 0.25
N PHE A 487 10.23 10.46 0.66
CA PHE A 487 10.97 9.76 1.69
C PHE A 487 10.54 10.10 3.13
N GLN A 488 9.71 11.12 3.39
CA GLN A 488 9.27 11.39 4.77
C GLN A 488 8.38 10.29 5.33
N PHE A 489 7.77 9.49 4.45
CA PHE A 489 6.91 8.39 4.81
C PHE A 489 7.64 7.03 4.89
N ALA A 490 8.99 7.06 4.93
CA ALA A 490 9.84 5.89 5.13
C ALA A 490 11.16 6.24 5.88
N PRO A 491 11.70 5.36 6.75
CA PRO A 491 11.12 4.10 7.14
C PRO A 491 10.05 4.29 8.22
N VAL A 492 9.22 3.27 8.38
CA VAL A 492 8.45 3.00 9.59
C VAL A 492 9.12 1.89 10.40
N TYR A 493 8.67 1.66 11.64
CA TYR A 493 9.09 0.48 12.39
C TYR A 493 8.61 -0.80 11.70
N VAL A 494 9.53 -1.75 11.50
CA VAL A 494 9.27 -3.12 11.05
C VAL A 494 9.97 -4.11 11.97
N SER A 495 9.41 -5.31 12.15
CA SER A 495 10.07 -6.35 12.93
C SER A 495 11.34 -6.87 12.23
N ALA A 496 12.36 -7.17 13.04
CA ALA A 496 13.55 -7.91 12.57
C ALA A 496 13.18 -9.30 12.00
N GLU A 497 12.13 -9.97 12.52
CA GLU A 497 11.66 -11.26 12.00
C GLU A 497 10.98 -11.11 10.63
N THR A 498 10.29 -10.00 10.37
CA THR A 498 9.77 -9.68 9.02
C THR A 498 10.92 -9.48 8.03
N MET A 499 11.96 -8.76 8.43
CA MET A 499 13.14 -8.56 7.58
C MET A 499 13.93 -9.84 7.37
N ARG A 500 13.98 -10.72 8.36
CA ARG A 500 14.53 -12.08 8.20
C ARG A 500 13.71 -12.90 7.22
N TRP A 501 12.38 -12.78 7.23
CA TRP A 501 11.54 -13.45 6.24
C TRP A 501 11.78 -12.96 4.81
N TRP A 502 11.96 -11.64 4.63
CA TRP A 502 12.28 -11.09 3.30
C TRP A 502 13.69 -11.46 2.82
N LEU A 503 14.70 -11.34 3.68
CA LEU A 503 16.12 -11.35 3.29
C LEU A 503 16.88 -12.62 3.66
N GLY A 504 16.33 -13.44 4.55
CA GLY A 504 17.01 -14.60 5.13
C GLY A 504 17.09 -15.81 4.20
N GLY A 505 18.01 -16.72 4.54
CA GLY A 505 18.34 -17.91 3.75
C GLY A 505 17.27 -18.99 3.66
N GLU A 506 16.20 -18.89 4.43
CA GLU A 506 15.17 -19.94 4.56
C GLU A 506 13.80 -19.49 4.01
N CYS A 507 13.68 -18.24 3.57
CA CYS A 507 12.40 -17.60 3.26
C CYS A 507 12.44 -16.93 1.86
N PHE A 508 11.82 -15.77 1.67
CA PHE A 508 11.57 -15.20 0.33
C PHE A 508 12.83 -15.08 -0.55
N ALA A 509 13.94 -14.55 -0.04
CA ALA A 509 15.17 -14.40 -0.83
C ALA A 509 15.77 -15.73 -1.32
N HIS A 510 15.46 -16.85 -0.66
CA HIS A 510 15.84 -18.20 -1.08
C HIS A 510 14.79 -18.83 -2.00
N GLN A 511 13.53 -18.81 -1.56
CA GLN A 511 12.41 -19.45 -2.25
C GLN A 511 12.02 -18.75 -3.56
N LYS A 512 12.30 -17.43 -3.66
CA LYS A 512 11.98 -16.54 -4.78
C LYS A 512 10.50 -16.39 -5.10
N CYS A 513 9.63 -16.96 -4.28
CA CYS A 513 8.17 -16.88 -4.37
C CYS A 513 7.60 -16.81 -2.95
N ILE A 514 6.53 -16.04 -2.76
CA ILE A 514 5.84 -15.91 -1.46
C ILE A 514 4.90 -17.09 -1.14
N LEU A 515 4.51 -17.88 -2.14
CA LEU A 515 3.47 -18.93 -2.03
C LEU A 515 3.92 -20.33 -2.49
N ALA A 516 5.16 -20.46 -2.98
CA ALA A 516 5.71 -21.76 -3.38
C ALA A 516 7.21 -21.84 -3.05
N THR A 517 7.71 -23.03 -2.79
CA THR A 517 9.15 -23.22 -2.61
C THR A 517 9.88 -23.09 -3.95
N SER A 518 11.19 -22.89 -3.91
CA SER A 518 12.02 -22.80 -5.12
C SER A 518 11.94 -24.10 -5.93
N GLU A 519 11.89 -25.28 -5.28
CA GLU A 519 11.76 -26.57 -5.96
C GLU A 519 10.44 -26.67 -6.73
N VAL A 520 9.33 -26.33 -6.08
CA VAL A 520 7.99 -26.31 -6.71
C VAL A 520 8.00 -25.33 -7.89
N THR A 521 8.47 -24.12 -7.65
CA THR A 521 8.53 -23.03 -8.62
C THR A 521 9.41 -23.37 -9.85
N GLN A 522 10.45 -24.19 -9.67
CA GLN A 522 11.29 -24.70 -10.78
C GLN A 522 10.62 -25.85 -11.54
N ALA A 523 9.94 -26.76 -10.83
CA ALA A 523 9.20 -27.84 -11.44
C ALA A 523 8.05 -27.31 -12.32
N GLU A 524 7.30 -26.32 -11.82
CA GLU A 524 6.25 -25.62 -12.56
C GLU A 524 6.81 -24.94 -13.83
N ALA A 525 7.95 -24.24 -13.72
CA ALA A 525 8.58 -23.61 -14.88
C ALA A 525 9.04 -24.63 -15.94
N ALA A 526 9.52 -25.80 -15.52
CA ALA A 526 9.89 -26.87 -16.43
C ALA A 526 8.67 -27.51 -17.12
N GLU A 527 7.55 -27.62 -16.40
CA GLU A 527 6.26 -28.05 -16.94
C GLU A 527 5.73 -27.04 -17.97
N ASP A 528 5.71 -25.74 -17.65
CA ASP A 528 5.27 -24.68 -18.56
C ASP A 528 6.08 -24.68 -19.86
N GLN A 529 7.40 -24.89 -19.78
CA GLN A 529 8.26 -25.01 -20.96
C GLN A 529 7.95 -26.23 -21.82
N ARG A 530 7.53 -27.36 -21.22
CA ARG A 530 7.15 -28.56 -21.98
C ARG A 530 5.82 -28.36 -22.71
N VAL A 531 4.85 -27.76 -22.02
CA VAL A 531 3.54 -27.42 -22.59
C VAL A 531 3.71 -26.43 -23.75
N ALA A 532 4.53 -25.38 -23.58
CA ALA A 532 4.82 -24.40 -24.63
C ALA A 532 5.48 -25.01 -25.89
N ARG A 533 6.18 -26.15 -25.75
CA ARG A 533 6.79 -26.88 -26.87
C ARG A 533 5.82 -27.86 -27.55
N GLY A 534 4.55 -27.92 -27.14
CA GLY A 534 3.54 -28.83 -27.72
C GLY A 534 3.66 -30.28 -27.25
N HIS A 535 4.43 -30.55 -26.20
CA HIS A 535 4.61 -31.89 -25.64
C HIS A 535 3.63 -32.13 -24.47
N GLY A 536 2.36 -32.41 -24.79
CA GLY A 536 1.37 -32.99 -23.88
C GLY A 536 0.15 -32.11 -23.58
N GLU A 537 -1.05 -32.71 -23.62
CA GLU A 537 -2.19 -32.26 -22.82
C GLU A 537 -1.95 -32.73 -21.39
N VAL A 538 -1.80 -31.81 -20.45
CA VAL A 538 -1.56 -32.16 -19.04
C VAL A 538 -2.68 -31.57 -18.21
N LEU A 539 -3.44 -32.48 -17.59
CA LEU A 539 -4.23 -32.24 -16.39
C LEU A 539 -3.27 -31.63 -15.36
N ARG A 540 -3.21 -30.29 -15.27
CA ARG A 540 -2.30 -29.61 -14.34
C ARG A 540 -2.55 -30.15 -12.94
N SER A 541 -1.47 -30.44 -12.22
CA SER A 541 -1.57 -30.75 -10.80
C SER A 541 -2.32 -29.63 -10.08
N ASP A 542 -3.17 -29.96 -9.10
CA ASP A 542 -3.88 -28.98 -8.25
C ASP A 542 -2.85 -28.20 -7.41
N THR A 543 -2.21 -27.24 -8.07
CA THR A 543 -1.17 -26.34 -7.56
C THR A 543 -1.66 -24.92 -7.46
N ALA A 544 -2.96 -24.71 -7.71
CA ALA A 544 -3.61 -23.41 -7.63
C ALA A 544 -3.54 -22.90 -6.19
N TRP A 545 -2.98 -21.71 -6.02
CA TRP A 545 -2.86 -21.04 -4.73
C TRP A 545 -4.20 -20.54 -4.21
N TYR A 546 -5.15 -20.26 -5.11
CA TYR A 546 -6.38 -19.56 -4.80
C TYR A 546 -7.64 -20.39 -5.07
N GLY A 547 -8.64 -20.25 -4.21
CA GLY A 547 -9.95 -20.88 -4.35
C GLY A 547 -10.99 -19.95 -4.98
N PRO A 548 -12.26 -20.41 -5.12
CA PRO A 548 -13.35 -19.62 -5.71
C PRO A 548 -13.64 -18.27 -5.04
N GLN A 549 -13.22 -18.09 -3.79
CA GLN A 549 -13.39 -16.84 -3.04
C GLN A 549 -12.46 -15.71 -3.53
N MET A 550 -11.49 -16.02 -4.40
CA MET A 550 -10.53 -15.05 -4.90
C MET A 550 -11.25 -13.91 -5.66
N PRO A 551 -11.03 -12.65 -5.29
CA PRO A 551 -11.60 -11.53 -6.02
C PRO A 551 -10.90 -11.37 -7.38
N PRO A 552 -11.54 -10.70 -8.35
CA PRO A 552 -10.87 -10.28 -9.57
C PRO A 552 -9.57 -9.49 -9.27
N VAL A 553 -8.54 -9.72 -10.08
CA VAL A 553 -7.21 -9.11 -9.90
C VAL A 553 -6.90 -8.19 -11.07
N ALA A 554 -6.32 -7.04 -10.77
CA ALA A 554 -5.78 -6.11 -11.75
C ALA A 554 -4.30 -5.83 -11.48
N LEU A 555 -3.43 -5.90 -12.50
CA LEU A 555 -1.98 -5.81 -12.34
C LEU A 555 -1.37 -4.60 -13.06
N TRP A 556 -0.53 -3.84 -12.36
CA TRP A 556 0.37 -2.83 -12.94
C TRP A 556 1.82 -3.22 -12.64
N ILE A 557 2.52 -3.70 -13.67
CA ILE A 557 3.86 -4.25 -13.57
C ILE A 557 4.87 -3.22 -14.07
N ALA A 558 5.82 -2.87 -13.21
CA ALA A 558 6.98 -2.06 -13.56
C ALA A 558 7.99 -2.94 -14.32
N GLY A 559 8.20 -2.69 -15.61
CA GLY A 559 9.01 -3.55 -16.49
C GLY A 559 10.51 -3.46 -16.24
N SER A 560 10.98 -2.33 -15.69
CA SER A 560 12.38 -2.10 -15.30
C SER A 560 12.61 -2.36 -13.80
N ASP A 561 11.67 -3.04 -13.13
CA ASP A 561 11.78 -3.38 -11.72
C ASP A 561 12.76 -4.53 -11.48
N GLY A 562 13.90 -4.22 -10.86
CA GLY A 562 14.86 -5.24 -10.47
C GLY A 562 14.46 -6.00 -9.20
N LEU A 563 13.59 -5.43 -8.35
CA LEU A 563 13.29 -5.97 -7.03
C LEU A 563 12.31 -7.15 -7.10
N VAL A 564 11.28 -7.06 -7.94
CA VAL A 564 10.22 -8.07 -8.08
C VAL A 564 10.00 -8.43 -9.55
N ASP A 565 9.58 -9.67 -9.80
CA ASP A 565 9.27 -10.17 -11.15
C ASP A 565 7.75 -10.28 -11.34
N GLY A 566 7.12 -9.16 -11.69
CA GLY A 566 5.68 -9.11 -11.95
C GLY A 566 5.27 -9.85 -13.23
N ARG A 567 6.16 -9.97 -14.23
CA ARG A 567 5.88 -10.68 -15.48
C ARG A 567 5.66 -12.17 -15.23
N ARG A 568 6.46 -12.75 -14.32
CA ARG A 568 6.29 -14.13 -13.92
C ARG A 568 4.94 -14.39 -13.26
N LEU A 569 4.46 -13.45 -12.44
CA LEU A 569 3.11 -13.53 -11.87
C LEU A 569 2.05 -13.46 -12.97
N LEU A 570 2.14 -12.48 -13.87
CA LEU A 570 1.20 -12.35 -14.99
C LEU A 570 1.14 -13.63 -15.81
N HIS A 571 2.30 -14.19 -16.16
CA HIS A 571 2.37 -15.44 -16.90
C HIS A 571 1.62 -16.55 -16.18
N ARG A 572 1.82 -16.73 -14.86
CA ARG A 572 1.11 -17.73 -14.05
C ARG A 572 -0.42 -17.58 -14.07
N LEU A 573 -0.91 -16.34 -14.08
CA LEU A 573 -2.35 -16.06 -14.12
C LEU A 573 -2.92 -16.34 -15.51
N GLU A 574 -2.22 -15.94 -16.57
CA GLU A 574 -2.68 -16.11 -17.97
C GLU A 574 -2.57 -17.54 -18.46
N ASN A 575 -1.52 -18.25 -18.07
CA ASN A 575 -1.29 -19.58 -18.57
C ASN A 575 -2.26 -20.59 -17.94
N GLY A 576 -3.05 -20.23 -16.92
CA GLY A 576 -4.17 -21.02 -16.39
C GLY A 576 -3.81 -21.94 -15.23
N ARG A 577 -2.74 -21.63 -14.48
CA ARG A 577 -2.40 -22.33 -13.22
C ARG A 577 -3.32 -21.93 -12.07
N GLU A 578 -3.96 -20.78 -12.17
CA GLU A 578 -4.90 -20.24 -11.18
C GLU A 578 -6.31 -20.17 -11.76
N PRO A 579 -7.05 -21.29 -11.86
CA PRO A 579 -8.35 -21.35 -12.53
C PRO A 579 -9.45 -20.50 -11.85
N HIS A 580 -9.25 -20.13 -10.58
CA HIS A 580 -10.17 -19.31 -9.82
C HIS A 580 -9.83 -17.81 -9.85
N VAL A 581 -8.69 -17.41 -10.43
CA VAL A 581 -8.31 -16.00 -10.53
C VAL A 581 -8.88 -15.42 -11.83
N GLN A 582 -9.75 -14.42 -11.70
CA GLN A 582 -10.19 -13.61 -12.84
C GLN A 582 -9.25 -12.41 -13.01
N LEU A 583 -8.54 -12.33 -14.14
CA LEU A 583 -7.72 -11.17 -14.47
C LEU A 583 -8.62 -10.08 -15.07
N ALA A 584 -8.94 -9.05 -14.29
CA ALA A 584 -9.76 -7.92 -14.71
C ALA A 584 -8.96 -6.92 -15.57
N HIS A 585 -7.66 -6.79 -15.31
CA HIS A 585 -6.77 -5.90 -16.05
C HIS A 585 -5.31 -6.33 -15.86
N ALA A 586 -4.47 -6.11 -16.87
CA ALA A 586 -3.03 -6.22 -16.72
C ALA A 586 -2.32 -5.24 -17.65
N LYS A 587 -1.32 -4.54 -17.12
CA LYS A 587 -0.46 -3.64 -17.87
C LYS A 587 0.97 -3.77 -17.41
N VAL A 588 1.88 -3.85 -18.39
CA VAL A 588 3.31 -3.76 -18.14
C VAL A 588 3.80 -2.42 -18.67
N ILE A 589 4.43 -1.63 -17.79
CA ILE A 589 5.00 -0.33 -18.13
C ILE A 589 6.51 -0.51 -18.18
N GLU A 590 7.05 -0.71 -19.38
CA GLU A 590 8.43 -1.17 -19.61
C GLU A 590 9.47 -0.33 -18.88
N GLU A 591 9.28 0.99 -18.86
CA GLU A 591 10.24 1.96 -18.36
C GLU A 591 10.07 2.29 -16.88
N TYR A 592 9.07 1.72 -16.20
CA TYR A 592 8.83 1.97 -14.79
C TYR A 592 9.75 1.12 -13.92
N GLU A 593 10.36 1.77 -12.93
CA GLU A 593 11.02 1.14 -11.78
C GLU A 593 10.00 0.92 -10.65
N HIS A 594 10.42 0.23 -9.58
CA HIS A 594 9.54 -0.24 -8.49
C HIS A 594 8.57 0.82 -7.92
N LEU A 595 9.05 2.05 -7.74
CA LEU A 595 8.29 3.14 -7.11
C LEU A 595 7.60 4.06 -8.12
N ASP A 596 7.86 3.91 -9.41
CA ASP A 596 7.30 4.78 -10.45
C ASP A 596 5.78 4.66 -10.55
N VAL A 597 5.23 3.48 -10.25
CA VAL A 597 3.78 3.26 -10.14
C VAL A 597 3.08 4.16 -9.11
N LEU A 598 3.83 4.78 -8.20
CA LEU A 598 3.34 5.78 -7.24
C LEU A 598 3.85 7.19 -7.52
N TRP A 599 5.13 7.31 -7.90
CA TRP A 599 5.88 8.57 -7.80
C TRP A 599 6.29 9.19 -9.12
N ALA A 600 6.11 8.49 -10.25
CA ALA A 600 6.36 9.08 -11.55
C ALA A 600 5.41 10.26 -11.82
N MET A 601 5.88 11.25 -12.56
CA MET A 601 5.10 12.43 -12.92
C MET A 601 3.88 12.08 -13.79
N ASP A 602 3.97 11.00 -14.56
CA ASP A 602 2.92 10.43 -15.40
C ASP A 602 2.18 9.26 -14.72
N ALA A 603 2.38 9.02 -13.41
CA ALA A 603 1.77 7.89 -12.71
C ALA A 603 0.24 7.91 -12.73
N ILE A 604 -0.40 9.10 -12.70
CA ILE A 604 -1.86 9.18 -12.83
C ILE A 604 -2.30 8.76 -14.23
N ASP A 605 -1.60 9.18 -15.28
CA ASP A 605 -1.96 8.84 -16.65
C ASP A 605 -1.72 7.36 -16.95
N GLN A 606 -0.61 6.80 -16.45
CA GLN A 606 -0.23 5.42 -16.71
C GLN A 606 -0.90 4.40 -15.78
N VAL A 607 -1.28 4.79 -14.57
CA VAL A 607 -1.81 3.90 -13.52
C VAL A 607 -3.13 4.43 -12.96
N GLY A 608 -3.15 5.67 -12.47
CA GLY A 608 -4.30 6.21 -11.73
C GLY A 608 -5.63 6.19 -12.49
N GLN A 609 -5.64 6.59 -13.77
CA GLN A 609 -6.84 6.61 -14.61
C GLN A 609 -7.41 5.21 -14.83
N GLU A 610 -6.55 4.21 -15.05
CA GLU A 610 -6.94 2.82 -15.22
C GLU A 610 -7.40 2.21 -13.90
N VAL A 611 -6.72 2.47 -12.79
CA VAL A 611 -7.17 2.07 -11.44
C VAL A 611 -8.57 2.61 -11.16
N ARG A 612 -8.81 3.90 -11.43
CA ARG A 612 -10.14 4.53 -11.30
C ARG A 612 -11.19 3.81 -12.13
N GLN A 613 -10.86 3.41 -13.36
CA GLN A 613 -11.77 2.71 -14.27
C GLN A 613 -12.06 1.28 -13.79
N VAL A 614 -11.02 0.51 -13.46
CA VAL A 614 -11.15 -0.88 -12.97
C VAL A 614 -11.99 -0.93 -11.69
N LEU A 615 -11.78 -0.01 -10.75
CA LEU A 615 -12.58 0.09 -9.53
C LEU A 615 -14.07 0.33 -9.84
N TRP A 616 -14.39 1.09 -10.88
CA TRP A 616 -15.76 1.36 -11.30
C TRP A 616 -16.38 0.13 -12.00
N GLU A 617 -15.64 -0.50 -12.90
CA GLU A 617 -16.06 -1.65 -13.72
C GLU A 617 -16.24 -2.94 -12.91
N THR A 618 -15.55 -3.07 -11.78
CA THR A 618 -15.65 -4.24 -10.89
C THR A 618 -16.52 -3.97 -9.65
N MET A 619 -17.04 -2.76 -9.49
CA MET A 619 -17.96 -2.42 -8.40
C MET A 619 -19.21 -3.32 -8.47
N PRO A 620 -19.64 -3.94 -7.34
CA PRO A 620 -20.85 -4.74 -7.29
C PRO A 620 -22.08 -3.94 -7.75
N GLN A 621 -23.02 -4.59 -8.43
CA GLN A 621 -24.19 -3.91 -8.99
C GLN A 621 -25.04 -3.19 -7.94
N GLU A 622 -25.19 -3.78 -6.75
CA GLU A 622 -25.89 -3.18 -5.61
C GLU A 622 -25.18 -1.94 -5.05
N ALA A 623 -23.84 -1.89 -5.14
CA ALA A 623 -23.09 -0.71 -4.77
C ALA A 623 -23.25 0.39 -5.84
N ARG A 624 -23.27 0.03 -7.13
CA ARG A 624 -23.43 1.00 -8.24
C ARG A 624 -24.74 1.79 -8.17
N THR A 625 -25.83 1.19 -7.69
CA THR A 625 -27.12 1.90 -7.55
C THR A 625 -27.13 2.92 -6.40
N ARG A 626 -26.26 2.74 -5.40
CA ARG A 626 -26.10 3.64 -4.24
C ARG A 626 -25.03 4.71 -4.44
N CYS A 627 -24.04 4.44 -5.29
CA CYS A 627 -22.87 5.28 -5.48
C CYS A 627 -23.06 6.37 -6.53
N ARG A 628 -22.50 7.55 -6.29
CA ARG A 628 -22.30 8.55 -7.35
C ARG A 628 -21.26 8.01 -8.35
N MET A 629 -21.51 8.23 -9.64
CA MET A 629 -20.52 7.94 -10.68
C MET A 629 -19.26 8.81 -10.50
N PRO A 630 -18.06 8.21 -10.40
CA PRO A 630 -16.81 8.95 -10.30
C PRO A 630 -16.56 9.83 -11.54
N ARG A 631 -15.95 11.00 -11.35
CA ARG A 631 -15.58 11.91 -12.44
C ARG A 631 -14.50 11.27 -13.31
N GLY A 632 -14.68 11.33 -14.63
CA GLY A 632 -13.70 10.86 -15.63
C GLY A 632 -13.70 9.36 -15.90
N VAL A 633 -14.61 8.57 -15.32
CA VAL A 633 -14.84 7.19 -15.81
C VAL A 633 -15.53 7.25 -17.16
N TRP A 634 -15.17 6.33 -18.05
CA TRP A 634 -15.80 6.17 -19.35
C TRP A 634 -16.84 5.07 -19.25
N THR A 635 -18.03 5.30 -19.80
CA THR A 635 -19.02 4.24 -20.00
C THR A 635 -18.65 3.47 -21.26
N ALA A 636 -18.42 2.16 -21.14
CA ALA A 636 -18.39 1.29 -22.32
C ALA A 636 -19.69 1.53 -23.11
N ARG A 637 -19.56 1.87 -24.40
CA ARG A 637 -20.70 2.09 -25.30
C ARG A 637 -21.33 0.78 -25.72
#